data_AF-A0A523Z874-F1
#
_entry.id   AF-A0A523Z874-F1
#
_cell.length_a   1.000
_cell.length_b   1.000
_cell.length_c   1.000
_cell.angle_alpha   90.00
_cell.angle_beta   90.00
_cell.angle_gamma   90.00
#
_symmetry.space_group_name_H-M   'P 1'
#
loop_
_entity.id
_entity.type
_entity.pdbx_description
1 polymer ?
#
loop_
_entity_poly.entity_id
_entity_poly.type
_entity_poly.pdbx_seq_one_letter_code
_entity_poly.pdbx_strand_id
1 'polypeptide(L)'
;MRVIRPLSSLFARGFRWVKHQALTLKISPLSLIELGLITAWAFWVGRDFLNFDPSAIPHGGDFSLTIQPNTIWKLLGQCGPCMLWNGSMNGGFPTFAETHSAFLHPLVVATTLIWGTLNGAKITLILSLAMAGWAQWWIARSLNLGPIARLWSAGMAVVGGHLAGRMELGLLGIVFSTASCSLVIAAGVNLAIKRQRSSMVALAVTLALALLSGQGYAQVGLLFGIFPAFVVFSINQNLKPNRQFKQFVLAIVLALLICGILLVPTLHFMPNFEKGADITFRAAQRMEYTLLNLIIRDIPFFRSDSLGKMLFPAIYINYIGWPAIILAVSALWLTPTKKRKPLVFFALASILVLILSSKELVLFLSNKLPTVMGMYRYPPLVAGLLVPLVLSMAAISLDRLTGISWPKLSLENKKGSRHQIPIILILLAIPLSLNLINAYRFGQGWLKLREISPDFQQLGSAIPNPGSAWIQSPSNSHHWPFELIEDGHKVTNLFRPWHWKYRQNPPPSYRAFSPQEEIETGEIITMVDEIRVVEYSDVFYAYIQSGVDEFIPCTADSRGGFIDVHCSTQKPGRLILRENTFPGWLAFRDGEIIKLVSDINLEVVAPQGDHHYTFRYFPLDVLFGFSLSLVGIVLCIALLRRGKNIGGDDLDDESESLQEEFREPRSPEQSQLHQADDRPKVSSIPSPDEAEPQDTTRVNEIRKETAGSTDTKPGLLTRTVQRFRTLDTSWLPFRKITFGQALMATSIGVYAACRLINLADYPIYFFTDEAVQTVLASDFVRDGFYGYDGVFLPTYFENSMLYNLSLSVYIQIIPYLLFGKSIFITRAVSALISLSAAYAISLILKKAFNFRHSWIGLLVFSILPAWFLHSRTAFETVLFVSTFIWMIYFYIRYRLENPRYLYLVIVFAALAFYSYRGGQIILFSIGILLLISDWSYHRKNLATLIKGFFLALFLLLPYLRFQNIHSEEAYFQLRMLGSYWFDALPLIKKIQIFVLNYLQGLNPYYWFSPNPNDLSRHIMKGYGHIHLLFLPLFLIGLLVLIRNLRKPEFRVVGLLILVSPLGGAIVTIGITRVLVFLFPAAIVISFGFFAILTALERIWDSDTIAFSIFGLMLVFHASMLSDALVNGPTWFDDYGMTGMQYGSQQVFTSAAELAERPDVDQVFVSPT
;
A
#
# COMPACT_ATOMS: atom_id res chain seq x y z
N MET A 1 44.86 -13.03 39.19
CA MET A 1 43.64 -13.63 39.81
C MET A 1 42.99 -12.83 40.97
N ARG A 2 43.67 -11.97 41.75
CA ARG A 2 43.07 -11.35 42.96
C ARG A 2 41.87 -10.38 42.77
N VAL A 3 41.53 -9.98 41.53
CA VAL A 3 40.47 -8.98 41.24
C VAL A 3 39.05 -9.60 41.12
N ILE A 4 38.91 -10.93 41.08
CA ILE A 4 37.68 -11.59 40.62
C ILE A 4 36.57 -11.69 41.70
N ARG A 5 36.92 -11.73 42.99
CA ARG A 5 35.94 -11.90 44.10
C ARG A 5 34.87 -10.79 44.25
N PRO A 6 35.15 -9.47 44.10
CA PRO A 6 34.08 -8.46 44.18
C PRO A 6 33.07 -8.57 43.03
N LEU A 7 33.52 -8.91 41.82
CA LEU A 7 32.69 -8.98 40.60
C LEU A 7 31.57 -10.01 40.71
N SER A 8 31.85 -11.23 41.20
CA SER A 8 30.82 -12.26 41.35
C SER A 8 29.69 -11.85 42.31
N SER A 9 30.02 -11.09 43.37
CA SER A 9 29.03 -10.55 44.30
C SER A 9 28.12 -9.50 43.66
N LEU A 10 28.65 -8.69 42.75
CA LEU A 10 27.92 -7.70 41.96
C LEU A 10 27.01 -8.37 40.92
N PHE A 11 27.52 -9.35 40.17
CA PHE A 11 26.72 -10.17 39.26
C PHE A 11 25.59 -10.91 40.00
N ALA A 12 25.85 -11.52 41.15
CA ALA A 12 24.83 -12.22 41.94
C ALA A 12 23.76 -11.29 42.55
N ARG A 13 24.07 -9.99 42.76
CA ARG A 13 23.05 -8.97 43.11
C ARG A 13 22.30 -8.48 41.88
N GLY A 14 23.01 -8.24 40.77
CA GLY A 14 22.44 -7.85 39.48
C GLY A 14 21.43 -8.87 38.94
N PHE A 15 21.80 -10.15 38.91
CA PHE A 15 20.94 -11.25 38.44
C PHE A 15 19.67 -11.41 39.30
N ARG A 16 19.80 -11.32 40.63
CA ARG A 16 18.63 -11.31 41.54
C ARG A 16 17.72 -10.10 41.30
N TRP A 17 18.30 -8.92 41.04
CA TRP A 17 17.53 -7.71 40.70
C TRP A 17 16.85 -7.79 39.33
N VAL A 18 17.52 -8.35 38.31
CA VAL A 18 16.91 -8.60 36.98
C VAL A 18 15.77 -9.61 37.09
N LYS A 19 15.96 -10.72 37.82
CA LYS A 19 14.88 -11.69 38.10
C LYS A 19 13.70 -11.04 38.82
N HIS A 20 13.96 -10.18 39.80
CA HIS A 20 12.90 -9.46 40.53
C HIS A 20 12.18 -8.43 39.64
N GLN A 21 12.91 -7.64 38.83
CA GLN A 21 12.31 -6.70 37.88
C GLN A 21 11.46 -7.41 36.82
N ALA A 22 11.93 -8.52 36.27
CA ALA A 22 11.17 -9.36 35.33
C ALA A 22 9.87 -9.89 35.96
N LEU A 23 9.91 -10.31 37.22
CA LEU A 23 8.71 -10.71 37.99
C LEU A 23 7.75 -9.55 38.29
N THR A 24 8.23 -8.30 38.29
CA THR A 24 7.38 -7.10 38.50
C THR A 24 6.83 -6.46 37.22
N LEU A 25 7.18 -6.97 36.03
CA LEU A 25 6.66 -6.47 34.75
C LEU A 25 5.17 -6.80 34.60
N LYS A 26 4.29 -5.89 35.03
CA LYS A 26 2.83 -5.95 34.82
C LYS A 26 2.45 -5.73 33.35
N ILE A 27 2.82 -6.68 32.49
CA ILE A 27 2.27 -6.83 31.14
C ILE A 27 0.86 -7.42 31.27
N SER A 28 -0.13 -6.78 30.66
CA SER A 28 -1.50 -7.31 30.63
C SER A 28 -1.54 -8.69 29.95
N PRO A 29 -2.19 -9.74 30.51
CA PRO A 29 -2.14 -11.11 29.96
C PRO A 29 -2.49 -11.20 28.47
N LEU A 30 -3.49 -10.44 28.01
CA LEU A 30 -3.87 -10.32 26.60
C LEU A 30 -2.67 -9.95 25.68
N SER A 31 -1.72 -9.17 26.17
CA SER A 31 -0.52 -8.77 25.42
C SER A 31 0.56 -9.85 25.38
N LEU A 32 0.62 -10.75 26.37
CA LEU A 32 1.45 -11.94 26.29
C LEU A 32 0.86 -12.93 25.28
N ILE A 33 -0.47 -13.05 25.23
CA ILE A 33 -1.18 -13.83 24.21
C ILE A 33 -0.93 -13.25 22.81
N GLU A 34 -1.09 -11.94 22.61
CA GLU A 34 -0.85 -11.31 21.29
C GLU A 34 0.61 -11.47 20.83
N LEU A 35 1.60 -11.26 21.71
CA LEU A 35 3.01 -11.49 21.39
C LEU A 35 3.30 -12.96 21.10
N GLY A 36 2.72 -13.88 21.88
CA GLY A 36 2.85 -15.33 21.68
C GLY A 36 2.27 -15.80 20.35
N LEU A 37 1.12 -15.25 19.93
CA LEU A 37 0.53 -15.51 18.61
C LEU A 37 1.42 -14.98 17.47
N ILE A 38 2.03 -13.80 17.62
CA ILE A 38 2.96 -13.23 16.64
C ILE A 38 4.24 -14.08 16.54
N THR A 39 4.77 -14.57 17.67
CA THR A 39 5.93 -15.47 17.68
C THR A 39 5.59 -16.83 17.09
N ALA A 40 4.46 -17.44 17.45
CA ALA A 40 4.01 -18.69 16.86
C ALA A 40 3.81 -18.57 15.33
N TRP A 41 3.29 -17.43 14.86
CA TRP A 41 3.19 -17.12 13.43
C TRP A 41 4.57 -17.00 12.77
N ALA A 42 5.53 -16.30 13.39
CA ALA A 42 6.91 -16.22 12.86
C ALA A 42 7.60 -17.59 12.79
N PHE A 43 7.44 -18.44 13.82
CA PHE A 43 7.94 -19.81 13.82
C PHE A 43 7.23 -20.70 12.77
N TRP A 44 5.93 -20.50 12.52
CA TRP A 44 5.21 -21.19 11.45
C TRP A 44 5.69 -20.78 10.04
N VAL A 45 5.95 -19.48 9.85
CA VAL A 45 6.43 -18.90 8.58
C VAL A 45 7.86 -19.33 8.29
N GLY A 46 8.74 -19.33 9.30
CA GLY A 46 10.13 -19.78 9.19
C GLY A 46 10.37 -21.24 9.53
N ARG A 47 9.33 -22.09 9.62
CA ARG A 47 9.40 -23.47 10.16
C ARG A 47 10.43 -24.34 9.44
N ASP A 48 10.66 -24.12 8.14
CA ASP A 48 11.59 -24.89 7.33
C ASP A 48 13.01 -24.76 7.90
N PHE A 49 13.39 -23.58 8.42
CA PHE A 49 14.66 -23.33 9.10
C PHE A 49 14.78 -24.00 10.48
N LEU A 50 13.76 -24.71 10.97
CA LEU A 50 13.86 -25.58 12.15
C LEU A 50 14.48 -26.95 11.82
N ASN A 51 14.70 -27.27 10.54
CA ASN A 51 15.56 -28.39 10.19
C ASN A 51 17.02 -28.04 10.57
N PHE A 52 17.54 -28.73 11.58
CA PHE A 52 18.90 -28.55 12.10
C PHE A 52 19.94 -29.47 11.46
N ASP A 53 19.56 -30.24 10.44
CA ASP A 53 20.51 -30.99 9.61
C ASP A 53 21.63 -30.05 9.07
N PRO A 54 22.92 -30.39 9.26
CA PRO A 54 24.04 -29.60 8.72
C PRO A 54 24.05 -29.51 7.19
N SER A 55 23.57 -30.52 6.48
CA SER A 55 23.50 -30.54 5.00
C SER A 55 22.47 -29.58 4.42
N ALA A 56 21.48 -29.18 5.23
CA ALA A 56 20.37 -28.34 4.79
C ALA A 56 20.61 -26.87 5.18
N ILE A 57 21.11 -26.06 4.25
CA ILE A 57 21.40 -24.63 4.46
C ILE A 57 20.26 -23.73 3.95
N PRO A 58 20.04 -22.52 4.50
CA PRO A 58 19.19 -21.50 3.89
C PRO A 58 19.64 -21.15 2.46
N HIS A 59 18.67 -20.88 1.59
CA HIS A 59 18.92 -20.52 0.19
C HIS A 59 19.61 -19.14 0.04
N GLY A 60 20.32 -18.96 -1.07
CA GLY A 60 20.99 -17.72 -1.47
C GLY A 60 22.53 -17.74 -1.27
N GLY A 61 23.27 -17.26 -2.26
CA GLY A 61 24.74 -17.39 -2.32
C GLY A 61 25.51 -16.62 -1.24
N ASP A 62 25.01 -15.47 -0.79
CA ASP A 62 25.69 -14.66 0.23
C ASP A 62 25.41 -15.15 1.66
N PHE A 63 24.55 -16.17 1.86
CA PHE A 63 24.18 -16.62 3.21
C PHE A 63 25.41 -17.02 4.04
N SER A 64 26.24 -17.94 3.52
CA SER A 64 27.48 -18.40 4.16
C SER A 64 28.44 -17.24 4.45
N LEU A 65 28.61 -16.31 3.49
CA LEU A 65 29.43 -15.11 3.64
C LEU A 65 28.97 -14.23 4.81
N THR A 66 27.66 -14.08 5.03
CA THR A 66 27.15 -13.26 6.14
C THR A 66 27.33 -13.89 7.53
N ILE A 67 27.53 -15.22 7.60
CA ILE A 67 27.69 -15.95 8.87
C ILE A 67 29.13 -16.34 9.21
N GLN A 68 30.05 -16.37 8.23
CA GLN A 68 31.47 -16.71 8.44
C GLN A 68 32.11 -15.99 9.64
N PRO A 69 31.98 -14.66 9.85
CA PRO A 69 32.62 -14.00 11.00
C PRO A 69 32.04 -14.38 12.37
N ASN A 70 30.89 -15.07 12.43
CA ASN A 70 30.30 -15.51 13.70
C ASN A 70 31.03 -16.74 14.28
N THR A 71 31.78 -17.51 13.47
CA THR A 71 32.56 -18.69 13.93
C THR A 71 33.58 -18.34 15.00
N ILE A 72 34.03 -17.07 15.04
CA ILE A 72 35.01 -16.54 16.00
C ILE A 72 34.58 -16.74 17.47
N TRP A 73 33.27 -16.90 17.74
CA TRP A 73 32.77 -17.20 19.08
C TRP A 73 33.17 -18.61 19.58
N LYS A 74 33.59 -19.54 18.70
CA LYS A 74 34.23 -20.80 19.11
C LYS A 74 35.57 -20.55 19.82
N LEU A 75 36.38 -19.60 19.32
CA LEU A 75 37.71 -19.32 19.87
C LEU A 75 37.65 -18.81 21.33
N LEU A 76 36.55 -18.14 21.73
CA LEU A 76 36.34 -17.72 23.11
C LEU A 76 36.42 -18.89 24.11
N GLY A 77 35.88 -20.06 23.75
CA GLY A 77 35.93 -21.26 24.57
C GLY A 77 37.26 -22.02 24.49
N GLN A 78 38.02 -21.84 23.40
CA GLN A 78 39.26 -22.57 23.13
C GLN A 78 40.51 -21.85 23.67
N CYS A 79 40.63 -20.54 23.43
CA CYS A 79 41.81 -19.75 23.78
C CYS A 79 41.49 -18.32 24.29
N GLY A 80 40.22 -17.97 24.49
CA GLY A 80 39.81 -16.73 25.15
C GLY A 80 40.10 -15.47 24.32
N PRO A 81 40.95 -14.53 24.77
CA PRO A 81 41.19 -13.26 24.09
C PRO A 81 41.86 -13.40 22.71
N CYS A 82 42.32 -14.59 22.33
CA CYS A 82 42.70 -14.91 20.95
C CYS A 82 41.61 -14.51 19.92
N MET A 83 40.32 -14.53 20.29
CA MET A 83 39.20 -14.18 19.41
C MET A 83 39.20 -12.72 18.91
N LEU A 84 40.04 -11.85 19.48
CA LEU A 84 40.12 -10.42 19.13
C LEU A 84 40.74 -10.18 17.75
N TRP A 85 41.43 -11.19 17.20
CA TRP A 85 41.90 -11.25 15.81
C TRP A 85 41.23 -12.41 15.09
N ASN A 86 40.62 -12.13 13.94
CA ASN A 86 40.08 -13.15 13.06
C ASN A 86 41.16 -13.57 12.07
N GLY A 87 41.92 -14.61 12.41
CA GLY A 87 43.02 -15.14 11.60
C GLY A 87 42.64 -16.23 10.61
N SER A 88 41.35 -16.46 10.31
CA SER A 88 40.92 -17.53 9.38
C SER A 88 40.55 -17.05 7.97
N MET A 89 40.67 -15.75 7.68
CA MET A 89 40.20 -15.15 6.42
C MET A 89 41.21 -14.13 5.85
N ASN A 90 41.72 -14.36 4.63
CA ASN A 90 42.55 -13.42 3.83
C ASN A 90 43.69 -12.73 4.60
N GLY A 91 44.57 -13.49 5.26
CA GLY A 91 45.67 -12.93 6.06
C GLY A 91 45.24 -12.36 7.42
N GLY A 92 43.95 -12.39 7.73
CA GLY A 92 43.39 -12.03 9.03
C GLY A 92 43.14 -10.53 9.26
N PHE A 93 42.32 -10.22 10.27
CA PHE A 93 41.96 -8.84 10.62
C PHE A 93 41.46 -8.65 12.06
N PRO A 94 41.44 -7.40 12.60
CA PRO A 94 40.88 -7.12 13.93
C PRO A 94 39.37 -7.41 13.97
N THR A 95 38.94 -8.44 14.73
CA THR A 95 37.57 -8.95 14.72
C THR A 95 36.55 -7.86 15.04
N PHE A 96 36.85 -7.01 16.02
CA PHE A 96 35.96 -5.97 16.53
C PHE A 96 35.82 -4.75 15.60
N ALA A 97 36.50 -4.74 14.46
CA ALA A 97 36.30 -3.76 13.38
C ALA A 97 35.37 -4.27 12.25
N GLU A 98 34.87 -5.52 12.30
CA GLU A 98 33.90 -6.04 11.33
C GLU A 98 32.55 -5.32 11.45
N THR A 99 31.97 -4.94 10.31
CA THR A 99 30.74 -4.15 10.19
C THR A 99 29.68 -4.80 9.29
N HIS A 100 30.05 -5.86 8.55
CA HIS A 100 29.14 -6.56 7.64
C HIS A 100 28.26 -7.59 8.38
N SER A 101 28.86 -8.40 9.26
CA SER A 101 28.15 -9.38 10.08
C SER A 101 27.52 -8.73 11.33
N ALA A 102 26.61 -9.46 11.97
CA ALA A 102 25.93 -9.04 13.19
C ALA A 102 26.57 -9.63 14.46
N PHE A 103 27.85 -10.00 14.40
CA PHE A 103 28.46 -10.93 15.37
C PHE A 103 28.52 -10.42 16.82
N LEU A 104 28.51 -9.10 17.05
CA LEU A 104 28.44 -8.48 18.39
C LEU A 104 27.01 -8.27 18.90
N HIS A 105 25.98 -8.53 18.10
CA HIS A 105 24.60 -8.38 18.53
C HIS A 105 24.25 -9.48 19.55
N PRO A 106 23.80 -9.15 20.78
CA PRO A 106 23.59 -10.15 21.85
C PRO A 106 22.72 -11.35 21.48
N LEU A 107 21.73 -11.17 20.60
CA LEU A 107 20.93 -12.28 20.08
C LEU A 107 21.76 -13.27 19.24
N VAL A 108 22.61 -12.77 18.34
CA VAL A 108 23.45 -13.59 17.44
C VAL A 108 24.49 -14.33 18.25
N VAL A 109 25.14 -13.65 19.20
CA VAL A 109 26.05 -14.27 20.19
C VAL A 109 25.35 -15.43 20.91
N ALA A 110 24.14 -15.20 21.43
CA ALA A 110 23.38 -16.24 22.13
C ALA A 110 22.99 -17.41 21.20
N THR A 111 22.52 -17.14 19.98
CA THR A 111 22.13 -18.21 19.05
C THR A 111 23.32 -19.03 18.56
N THR A 112 24.46 -18.39 18.27
CA THR A 112 25.68 -19.07 17.84
C THR A 112 26.32 -19.89 18.96
N LEU A 113 26.29 -19.43 20.21
CA LEU A 113 26.81 -20.18 21.36
C LEU A 113 25.90 -21.35 21.81
N ILE A 114 24.59 -21.32 21.48
CA ILE A 114 23.64 -22.39 21.87
C ILE A 114 23.46 -23.44 20.76
N TRP A 115 23.40 -23.03 19.49
CA TRP A 115 23.10 -23.91 18.35
C TRP A 115 24.25 -24.03 17.32
N GLY A 116 25.43 -23.45 17.59
CA GLY A 116 26.51 -23.36 16.60
C GLY A 116 26.23 -22.32 15.51
N THR A 117 27.16 -22.16 14.58
CA THR A 117 27.15 -21.04 13.63
C THR A 117 25.97 -21.12 12.65
N LEU A 118 25.83 -22.24 11.95
CA LEU A 118 24.78 -22.46 10.95
C LEU A 118 23.36 -22.47 11.56
N ASN A 119 23.10 -23.34 12.54
CA ASN A 119 21.76 -23.46 13.12
C ASN A 119 21.40 -22.24 14.00
N GLY A 120 22.39 -21.57 14.60
CA GLY A 120 22.20 -20.26 15.25
C GLY A 120 21.74 -19.17 14.27
N ALA A 121 22.28 -19.16 13.05
CA ALA A 121 21.83 -18.26 11.99
C ALA A 121 20.40 -18.61 11.48
N LYS A 122 20.08 -19.91 11.33
CA LYS A 122 18.70 -20.37 11.04
C LYS A 122 17.69 -19.84 12.07
N ILE A 123 17.98 -19.96 13.37
CA ILE A 123 17.15 -19.39 14.45
C ILE A 123 17.12 -17.86 14.41
N THR A 124 18.23 -17.19 14.09
CA THR A 124 18.27 -15.73 13.93
C THR A 124 17.32 -15.24 12.83
N LEU A 125 17.16 -15.97 11.72
CA LEU A 125 16.17 -15.64 10.69
C LEU A 125 14.74 -15.67 11.26
N ILE A 126 14.34 -16.75 11.94
CA ILE A 126 13.00 -16.88 12.54
C ILE A 126 12.74 -15.75 13.55
N LEU A 127 13.72 -15.46 14.41
CA LEU A 127 13.62 -14.38 15.40
C LEU A 127 13.61 -12.98 14.76
N SER A 128 14.24 -12.79 13.59
CA SER A 128 14.12 -11.55 12.81
C SER A 128 12.69 -11.31 12.34
N LEU A 129 12.00 -12.35 11.84
CA LEU A 129 10.59 -12.27 11.46
C LEU A 129 9.72 -11.93 12.68
N ALA A 130 9.97 -12.58 13.82
CA ALA A 130 9.28 -12.29 15.07
C ALA A 130 9.51 -10.85 15.55
N MET A 131 10.75 -10.34 15.49
CA MET A 131 11.11 -8.97 15.87
C MET A 131 10.40 -7.91 15.03
N ALA A 132 10.22 -8.13 13.72
CA ALA A 132 9.44 -7.23 12.87
C ALA A 132 7.95 -7.22 13.25
N GLY A 133 7.37 -8.38 13.53
CA GLY A 133 6.02 -8.51 14.07
C GLY A 133 5.84 -7.80 15.42
N TRP A 134 6.78 -8.00 16.35
CA TRP A 134 6.79 -7.36 17.67
C TRP A 134 6.94 -5.83 17.56
N ALA A 135 7.78 -5.33 16.66
CA ALA A 135 7.93 -3.91 16.39
C ALA A 135 6.61 -3.28 15.92
N GLN A 136 5.98 -3.89 14.92
CA GLN A 136 4.72 -3.40 14.36
C GLN A 136 3.57 -3.46 15.38
N TRP A 137 3.51 -4.53 16.17
CA TRP A 137 2.60 -4.63 17.32
C TRP A 137 2.84 -3.54 18.37
N TRP A 138 4.11 -3.22 18.68
CA TRP A 138 4.46 -2.21 19.69
C TRP A 138 4.15 -0.79 19.20
N ILE A 139 4.31 -0.49 17.90
CA ILE A 139 3.80 0.76 17.30
C ILE A 139 2.27 0.84 17.48
N ALA A 140 1.54 -0.18 17.02
CA ALA A 140 0.08 -0.22 17.09
C ALA A 140 -0.46 -0.17 18.54
N ARG A 141 0.23 -0.81 19.50
CA ARG A 141 -0.09 -0.71 20.93
C ARG A 141 0.23 0.66 21.52
N SER A 142 1.30 1.33 21.08
CA SER A 142 1.64 2.68 21.56
C SER A 142 0.69 3.75 21.05
N LEU A 143 0.03 3.50 19.90
CA LEU A 143 -1.04 4.33 19.33
C LEU A 143 -2.43 4.03 19.89
N ASN A 144 -2.55 3.10 20.86
CA ASN A 144 -3.82 2.58 21.37
C ASN A 144 -4.77 2.13 20.24
N LEU A 145 -4.28 1.31 19.31
CA LEU A 145 -5.11 0.66 18.28
C LEU A 145 -5.71 -0.65 18.81
N GLY A 146 -6.90 -1.04 18.36
CA GLY A 146 -7.59 -2.27 18.72
C GLY A 146 -6.86 -3.57 18.31
N PRO A 147 -7.21 -4.73 18.91
CA PRO A 147 -6.47 -5.99 18.75
C PRO A 147 -6.40 -6.47 17.29
N ILE A 148 -7.46 -6.27 16.51
CA ILE A 148 -7.49 -6.64 15.07
C ILE A 148 -6.42 -5.86 14.29
N ALA A 149 -6.32 -4.55 14.51
CA ALA A 149 -5.29 -3.72 13.87
C ALA A 149 -3.87 -4.07 14.35
N ARG A 150 -3.70 -4.38 15.65
CA ARG A 150 -2.41 -4.85 16.20
C ARG A 150 -1.96 -6.17 15.57
N LEU A 151 -2.82 -7.21 15.61
CA LEU A 151 -2.48 -8.55 15.15
C LEU A 151 -2.34 -8.63 13.62
N TRP A 152 -3.24 -8.00 12.85
CA TRP A 152 -3.14 -8.04 11.39
C TRP A 152 -1.88 -7.32 10.87
N SER A 153 -1.58 -6.11 11.38
CA SER A 153 -0.38 -5.39 10.92
C SER A 153 0.91 -6.08 11.35
N ALA A 154 0.96 -6.67 12.57
CA ALA A 154 2.07 -7.51 12.99
C ALA A 154 2.21 -8.78 12.13
N GLY A 155 1.10 -9.45 11.81
CA GLY A 155 1.09 -10.63 10.93
C GLY A 155 1.61 -10.32 9.52
N MET A 156 1.23 -9.15 8.97
CA MET A 156 1.77 -8.64 7.70
C MET A 156 3.26 -8.31 7.78
N ALA A 157 3.75 -7.76 8.90
CA ALA A 157 5.17 -7.48 9.09
C ALA A 157 6.03 -8.76 9.18
N VAL A 158 5.48 -9.87 9.68
CA VAL A 158 6.16 -11.18 9.69
C VAL A 158 6.34 -11.75 8.27
N VAL A 159 5.40 -11.54 7.35
CA VAL A 159 5.43 -12.13 5.98
C VAL A 159 5.78 -11.16 4.84
N GLY A 160 5.88 -9.86 5.12
CA GLY A 160 6.11 -8.84 4.10
C GLY A 160 7.43 -9.04 3.34
N GLY A 161 7.41 -8.82 2.02
CA GLY A 161 8.53 -9.13 1.12
C GLY A 161 9.87 -8.48 1.52
N HIS A 162 9.83 -7.35 2.23
CA HIS A 162 11.02 -6.63 2.73
C HIS A 162 12.01 -7.49 3.53
N LEU A 163 11.55 -8.59 4.14
CA LEU A 163 12.38 -9.57 4.84
C LEU A 163 12.56 -10.82 3.98
N ALA A 164 11.46 -11.48 3.61
CA ALA A 164 11.50 -12.77 2.92
C ALA A 164 12.25 -12.73 1.58
N GLY A 165 12.03 -11.69 0.76
CA GLY A 165 12.69 -11.55 -0.54
C GLY A 165 14.21 -11.40 -0.47
N ARG A 166 14.76 -10.96 0.67
CA ARG A 166 16.20 -10.80 0.87
C ARG A 166 16.94 -12.15 0.94
N MET A 167 16.21 -13.24 1.20
CA MET A 167 16.73 -14.61 1.17
C MET A 167 16.91 -15.18 -0.24
N GLU A 168 16.53 -14.45 -1.29
CA GLU A 168 16.88 -14.84 -2.67
C GLU A 168 18.41 -14.81 -2.91
N LEU A 169 19.11 -13.83 -2.34
CA LEU A 169 20.58 -13.81 -2.26
C LEU A 169 21.13 -14.29 -0.90
N GLY A 170 20.27 -14.58 0.08
CA GLY A 170 20.69 -15.06 1.41
C GLY A 170 21.11 -13.96 2.39
N LEU A 171 20.66 -12.72 2.18
CA LEU A 171 21.14 -11.51 2.88
C LEU A 171 20.63 -11.37 4.33
N LEU A 172 20.95 -12.34 5.19
CA LEU A 172 20.60 -12.40 6.62
C LEU A 172 20.82 -11.08 7.36
N GLY A 173 21.96 -10.43 7.15
CA GLY A 173 22.26 -9.15 7.79
C GLY A 173 21.27 -8.03 7.43
N ILE A 174 20.72 -8.02 6.21
CA ILE A 174 19.70 -7.04 5.78
C ILE A 174 18.35 -7.37 6.42
N VAL A 175 17.98 -8.66 6.49
CA VAL A 175 16.77 -9.12 7.20
C VAL A 175 16.81 -8.69 8.66
N PHE A 176 17.91 -9.01 9.35
CA PHE A 176 18.07 -8.78 10.77
C PHE A 176 18.21 -7.30 11.13
N SER A 177 18.95 -6.53 10.32
CA SER A 177 19.04 -5.07 10.47
C SER A 177 17.69 -4.39 10.20
N THR A 178 16.92 -4.81 9.18
CA THR A 178 15.57 -4.26 8.93
C THR A 178 14.62 -4.51 10.10
N ALA A 179 14.64 -5.72 10.68
CA ALA A 179 13.86 -6.04 11.88
C ALA A 179 14.31 -5.23 13.11
N SER A 180 15.62 -5.06 13.32
CA SER A 180 16.19 -4.28 14.43
C SER A 180 15.88 -2.79 14.31
N CYS A 181 16.02 -2.21 13.11
CA CYS A 181 15.61 -0.84 12.80
C CYS A 181 14.10 -0.62 12.99
N SER A 182 13.27 -1.63 12.72
CA SER A 182 11.82 -1.56 12.99
C SER A 182 11.52 -1.40 14.49
N LEU A 183 12.29 -2.04 15.38
CA LEU A 183 12.18 -1.83 16.83
C LEU A 183 12.58 -0.41 17.26
N VAL A 184 13.50 0.25 16.54
CA VAL A 184 13.84 1.68 16.77
C VAL A 184 12.65 2.59 16.43
N ILE A 185 11.93 2.33 15.34
CA ILE A 185 10.68 3.05 15.00
C ILE A 185 9.67 2.88 16.15
N ALA A 186 9.48 1.64 16.62
CA ALA A 186 8.55 1.33 17.70
C ALA A 186 8.91 2.05 19.02
N ALA A 187 10.18 1.99 19.43
CA ALA A 187 10.67 2.64 20.63
C ALA A 187 10.59 4.18 20.55
N GLY A 188 10.92 4.76 19.39
CA GLY A 188 10.86 6.20 19.13
C GLY A 188 9.43 6.76 19.14
N VAL A 189 8.49 6.07 18.50
CA VAL A 189 7.04 6.40 18.58
C VAL A 189 6.53 6.26 20.02
N ASN A 190 6.94 5.21 20.72
CA ASN A 190 6.63 4.99 22.14
C ASN A 190 7.24 6.07 23.08
N LEU A 191 8.36 6.70 22.71
CA LEU A 191 8.93 7.86 23.38
C LEU A 191 8.15 9.14 23.07
N ALA A 192 7.93 9.44 21.79
CA ALA A 192 7.19 10.62 21.34
C ALA A 192 5.79 10.75 21.97
N ILE A 193 5.09 9.61 22.10
CA ILE A 193 3.75 9.54 22.70
C ILE A 193 3.83 9.60 24.24
N LYS A 194 4.59 8.73 24.89
CA LYS A 194 4.54 8.57 26.37
C LYS A 194 5.44 9.51 27.14
N ARG A 195 6.49 10.08 26.52
CA ARG A 195 7.45 11.04 27.11
C ARG A 195 8.24 10.53 28.34
N GLN A 196 8.20 9.23 28.61
CA GLN A 196 8.79 8.60 29.81
C GLN A 196 10.28 8.27 29.65
N ARG A 197 11.05 8.32 30.75
CA ARG A 197 12.46 7.88 30.76
C ARG A 197 12.63 6.39 30.39
N SER A 198 11.65 5.56 30.73
CA SER A 198 11.60 4.14 30.32
C SER A 198 11.55 4.01 28.79
N SER A 199 10.73 4.81 28.11
CA SER A 199 10.69 4.87 26.64
C SER A 199 12.01 5.37 26.05
N MET A 200 12.68 6.32 26.71
CA MET A 200 13.97 6.88 26.28
C MET A 200 15.11 5.84 26.40
N VAL A 201 15.18 5.11 27.52
CA VAL A 201 16.14 3.99 27.67
C VAL A 201 15.80 2.84 26.71
N ALA A 202 14.51 2.55 26.48
CA ALA A 202 14.12 1.55 25.48
C ALA A 202 14.58 1.95 24.07
N LEU A 203 14.44 3.23 23.69
CA LEU A 203 14.97 3.74 22.42
C LEU A 203 16.49 3.60 22.35
N ALA A 204 17.21 3.99 23.39
CA ALA A 204 18.67 3.85 23.46
C ALA A 204 19.11 2.39 23.26
N VAL A 205 18.45 1.44 23.92
CA VAL A 205 18.75 0.00 23.77
C VAL A 205 18.40 -0.50 22.36
N THR A 206 17.21 -0.20 21.82
CA THR A 206 16.86 -0.64 20.45
C THR A 206 17.77 -0.04 19.39
N LEU A 207 18.21 1.21 19.57
CA LEU A 207 19.14 1.87 18.65
C LEU A 207 20.54 1.24 18.74
N ALA A 208 21.01 0.90 19.94
CA ALA A 208 22.25 0.16 20.10
C ALA A 208 22.19 -1.21 19.41
N LEU A 209 21.07 -1.94 19.56
CA LEU A 209 20.86 -3.21 18.87
C LEU A 209 20.85 -3.04 17.34
N ALA A 210 20.18 -2.01 16.80
CA ALA A 210 20.20 -1.71 15.35
C ALA A 210 21.57 -1.24 14.80
N LEU A 211 22.45 -0.72 15.66
CA LEU A 211 23.84 -0.44 15.29
C LEU A 211 24.73 -1.70 15.34
N LEU A 212 24.40 -2.67 16.20
CA LEU A 212 25.12 -3.96 16.30
C LEU A 212 24.61 -5.04 15.33
N SER A 213 23.46 -4.85 14.69
CA SER A 213 22.80 -5.87 13.85
C SER A 213 23.43 -6.09 12.47
N GLY A 214 24.64 -5.57 12.21
CA GLY A 214 25.36 -5.69 10.95
C GLY A 214 24.74 -4.90 9.79
N GLN A 215 25.48 -4.84 8.68
CA GLN A 215 25.18 -4.04 7.48
C GLN A 215 25.06 -2.53 7.76
N GLY A 216 25.04 -1.71 6.69
CA GLY A 216 24.90 -0.25 6.80
C GLY A 216 23.58 0.33 6.26
N TYR A 217 22.84 -0.41 5.41
CA TYR A 217 21.77 0.18 4.60
C TYR A 217 20.55 0.60 5.45
N ALA A 218 20.01 -0.27 6.31
CA ALA A 218 18.86 0.12 7.13
C ALA A 218 19.23 1.17 8.20
N GLN A 219 20.49 1.23 8.65
CA GLN A 219 20.99 2.25 9.56
C GLN A 219 21.13 3.63 8.89
N VAL A 220 21.56 3.67 7.62
CA VAL A 220 21.45 4.86 6.76
C VAL A 220 19.97 5.30 6.64
N GLY A 221 19.06 4.33 6.46
CA GLY A 221 17.61 4.55 6.49
C GLY A 221 17.08 5.14 7.79
N LEU A 222 17.55 4.68 8.95
CA LEU A 222 17.23 5.28 10.24
C LEU A 222 17.72 6.72 10.32
N LEU A 223 19.01 6.95 10.03
CA LEU A 223 19.68 8.23 10.26
C LEU A 223 19.17 9.35 9.35
N PHE A 224 18.92 9.07 8.07
CA PHE A 224 18.54 10.08 7.08
C PHE A 224 17.06 10.01 6.66
N GLY A 225 16.38 8.86 6.83
CA GLY A 225 14.96 8.71 6.51
C GLY A 225 14.04 8.95 7.72
N ILE A 226 14.30 8.26 8.84
CA ILE A 226 13.35 8.18 9.96
C ILE A 226 13.64 9.21 11.07
N PHE A 227 14.90 9.44 11.42
CA PHE A 227 15.28 10.41 12.46
C PHE A 227 14.86 11.85 12.12
N PRO A 228 14.99 12.36 10.88
CA PRO A 228 14.49 13.69 10.53
C PRO A 228 12.96 13.79 10.65
N ALA A 229 12.20 12.69 10.47
CA ALA A 229 10.75 12.73 10.64
C ALA A 229 10.32 12.95 12.10
N PHE A 230 11.13 12.58 13.10
CA PHE A 230 10.84 12.85 14.53
C PHE A 230 10.83 14.34 14.90
N VAL A 231 11.18 15.25 13.98
CA VAL A 231 10.99 16.70 14.16
C VAL A 231 9.52 17.07 14.38
N VAL A 232 8.58 16.30 13.80
CA VAL A 232 7.11 16.42 13.97
C VAL A 232 6.67 16.36 15.44
N PHE A 233 7.48 15.72 16.30
CA PHE A 233 7.27 15.66 17.74
C PHE A 233 8.22 16.56 18.54
N SER A 234 9.45 16.79 18.04
CA SER A 234 10.55 17.40 18.79
C SER A 234 10.61 18.94 18.74
N ILE A 235 9.86 19.57 17.84
CA ILE A 235 9.79 21.04 17.66
C ILE A 235 8.41 21.57 18.11
N ASN A 236 8.40 22.78 18.69
CA ASN A 236 7.17 23.50 19.05
C ASN A 236 6.64 24.39 17.89
N GLN A 237 5.48 25.04 18.06
CA GLN A 237 4.88 25.88 17.01
C GLN A 237 5.78 27.04 16.56
N ASN A 238 6.70 27.49 17.42
CA ASN A 238 7.63 28.60 17.17
C ASN A 238 9.01 28.12 16.68
N LEU A 239 9.07 26.93 16.07
CA LEU A 239 10.27 26.27 15.53
C LEU A 239 11.41 26.00 16.55
N LYS A 240 11.16 26.13 17.86
CA LYS A 240 12.17 25.89 18.90
C LYS A 240 12.18 24.42 19.37
N PRO A 241 13.34 23.82 19.68
CA PRO A 241 13.44 22.48 20.23
C PRO A 241 12.74 22.37 21.59
N ASN A 242 11.92 21.34 21.78
CA ASN A 242 11.17 21.13 23.04
C ASN A 242 11.90 20.16 24.00
N ARG A 243 11.29 19.90 25.18
CA ARG A 243 11.85 18.99 26.20
C ARG A 243 12.00 17.53 25.71
N GLN A 244 11.29 17.11 24.66
CA GLN A 244 11.46 15.79 24.03
C GLN A 244 12.75 15.71 23.19
N PHE A 245 13.15 16.79 22.51
CA PHE A 245 14.40 16.81 21.73
C PHE A 245 15.61 16.40 22.59
N LYS A 246 15.68 16.92 23.83
CA LYS A 246 16.69 16.51 24.82
C LYS A 246 16.63 15.02 25.20
N GLN A 247 15.44 14.40 25.18
CA GLN A 247 15.28 12.95 25.42
C GLN A 247 15.75 12.12 24.22
N PHE A 248 15.46 12.55 22.98
CA PHE A 248 15.97 11.88 21.78
C PHE A 248 17.50 11.97 21.68
N VAL A 249 18.09 13.15 21.90
CA VAL A 249 19.55 13.32 21.92
C VAL A 249 20.19 12.45 23.02
N LEU A 250 19.62 12.41 24.23
CA LEU A 250 20.13 11.54 25.31
C LEU A 250 20.03 10.05 24.96
N ALA A 251 18.97 9.61 24.28
CA ALA A 251 18.85 8.23 23.82
C ALA A 251 19.93 7.88 22.78
N ILE A 252 20.26 8.79 21.87
CA ILE A 252 21.34 8.62 20.89
C ILE A 252 22.70 8.55 21.59
N VAL A 253 22.99 9.46 22.53
CA VAL A 253 24.26 9.42 23.30
C VAL A 253 24.40 8.12 24.10
N LEU A 254 23.33 7.64 24.74
CA LEU A 254 23.34 6.36 25.45
C LEU A 254 23.52 5.17 24.50
N ALA A 255 22.92 5.18 23.31
CA ALA A 255 23.12 4.14 22.30
C ALA A 255 24.58 4.10 21.80
N LEU A 256 25.16 5.27 21.50
CA LEU A 256 26.57 5.39 21.08
C LEU A 256 27.53 4.89 22.17
N LEU A 257 27.26 5.19 23.44
CA LEU A 257 28.02 4.63 24.56
C LEU A 257 27.89 3.10 24.61
N ILE A 258 26.68 2.54 24.57
CA ILE A 258 26.43 1.09 24.57
C ILE A 258 27.16 0.40 23.40
N CYS A 259 27.22 1.04 22.22
CA CYS A 259 27.93 0.54 21.05
C CYS A 259 29.44 0.82 21.03
N GLY A 260 30.03 1.41 22.08
CA GLY A 260 31.46 1.74 22.14
C GLY A 260 32.38 0.58 21.77
N ILE A 261 32.04 -0.64 22.19
CA ILE A 261 32.75 -1.90 21.89
C ILE A 261 32.94 -2.19 20.39
N LEU A 262 32.04 -1.70 19.53
CA LEU A 262 32.16 -1.75 18.07
C LEU A 262 32.68 -0.42 17.53
N LEU A 263 32.05 0.70 17.93
CA LEU A 263 32.29 2.01 17.33
C LEU A 263 33.72 2.51 17.53
N VAL A 264 34.37 2.21 18.66
CA VAL A 264 35.76 2.65 18.90
C VAL A 264 36.74 1.93 17.96
N PRO A 265 36.80 0.58 17.90
CA PRO A 265 37.59 -0.11 16.88
C PRO A 265 37.20 0.25 15.43
N THR A 266 35.91 0.31 15.09
CA THR A 266 35.48 0.69 13.74
C THR A 266 36.01 2.07 13.34
N LEU A 267 35.93 3.07 14.23
CA LEU A 267 36.45 4.42 13.94
C LEU A 267 37.98 4.46 13.85
N HIS A 268 38.69 3.69 14.68
CA HIS A 268 40.14 3.55 14.64
C HIS A 268 40.64 2.92 13.33
N PHE A 269 39.97 1.87 12.86
CA PHE A 269 40.34 1.17 11.62
C PHE A 269 39.70 1.73 10.35
N MET A 270 38.74 2.66 10.45
CA MET A 270 38.04 3.30 9.31
C MET A 270 38.97 3.86 8.21
N PRO A 271 40.15 4.46 8.49
CA PRO A 271 41.05 4.94 7.44
C PRO A 271 41.55 3.82 6.51
N ASN A 272 41.67 2.59 7.03
CA ASN A 272 42.15 1.40 6.31
C ASN A 272 41.03 0.68 5.54
N PHE A 273 39.77 1.05 5.74
CA PHE A 273 38.60 0.46 5.09
C PHE A 273 38.46 0.99 3.65
N GLU A 274 38.20 0.10 2.70
CA GLU A 274 37.86 0.44 1.32
C GLU A 274 36.69 -0.41 0.81
N LYS A 275 35.84 0.19 -0.04
CA LYS A 275 34.64 -0.45 -0.59
C LYS A 275 34.48 -0.03 -2.04
N GLY A 276 34.38 -1.01 -2.94
CA GLY A 276 34.13 -0.76 -4.36
C GLY A 276 32.92 0.15 -4.58
N ALA A 277 33.05 1.10 -5.50
CA ALA A 277 32.06 2.12 -5.80
C ALA A 277 31.22 1.76 -7.05
N ASP A 278 29.96 2.18 -7.08
CA ASP A 278 29.17 2.26 -8.32
C ASP A 278 28.81 3.72 -8.59
N ILE A 279 29.50 4.36 -9.52
CA ILE A 279 29.21 5.74 -9.97
C ILE A 279 28.07 5.82 -10.99
N THR A 280 27.61 4.66 -11.51
CA THR A 280 26.52 4.57 -12.49
C THR A 280 25.16 4.27 -11.85
N PHE A 281 25.16 3.87 -10.57
CA PHE A 281 23.97 3.52 -9.78
C PHE A 281 23.02 2.58 -10.54
N ARG A 282 23.58 1.50 -11.08
CA ARG A 282 22.85 0.50 -11.89
C ARG A 282 21.76 -0.22 -11.11
N ALA A 283 21.88 -0.26 -9.77
CA ALA A 283 20.88 -0.85 -8.88
C ALA A 283 19.80 0.15 -8.40
N ALA A 284 19.87 1.43 -8.76
CA ALA A 284 18.92 2.44 -8.30
C ALA A 284 17.79 2.65 -9.32
N GLN A 285 16.56 2.28 -8.91
CA GLN A 285 15.32 2.60 -9.62
C GLN A 285 14.84 4.02 -9.32
N ARG A 286 13.99 4.57 -10.20
CA ARG A 286 13.29 5.82 -9.94
C ARG A 286 12.28 5.70 -8.80
N MET A 287 11.99 6.81 -8.12
CA MET A 287 11.08 6.88 -6.97
C MET A 287 9.68 6.31 -7.26
N GLU A 288 9.16 6.56 -8.47
CA GLU A 288 7.88 6.04 -8.95
C GLU A 288 7.81 4.50 -8.96
N TYR A 289 8.87 3.82 -9.40
CA TYR A 289 8.94 2.35 -9.45
C TYR A 289 9.15 1.73 -8.07
N THR A 290 9.78 2.45 -7.13
CA THR A 290 9.96 1.97 -5.75
C THR A 290 8.62 1.76 -5.02
N LEU A 291 7.57 2.51 -5.37
CA LEU A 291 6.21 2.29 -4.86
C LEU A 291 5.57 1.02 -5.42
N LEU A 292 5.80 0.69 -6.70
CA LEU A 292 5.28 -0.53 -7.33
C LEU A 292 5.78 -1.80 -6.63
N ASN A 293 7.03 -1.78 -6.13
CA ASN A 293 7.65 -2.87 -5.38
C ASN A 293 6.94 -3.26 -4.06
N LEU A 294 6.00 -2.44 -3.56
CA LEU A 294 5.13 -2.77 -2.42
C LEU A 294 3.89 -3.59 -2.84
N ILE A 295 3.57 -3.64 -4.13
CA ILE A 295 2.28 -4.12 -4.66
C ILE A 295 2.47 -5.25 -5.69
N ILE A 296 3.54 -5.22 -6.47
CA ILE A 296 3.84 -6.26 -7.45
C ILE A 296 4.32 -7.54 -6.76
N ARG A 297 3.75 -8.67 -7.19
CA ARG A 297 4.06 -10.03 -6.70
C ARG A 297 4.55 -10.96 -7.80
N ASP A 298 4.79 -10.42 -8.98
CA ASP A 298 5.20 -11.18 -10.15
C ASP A 298 6.70 -11.48 -10.11
N ILE A 299 7.08 -12.74 -10.31
CA ILE A 299 8.47 -13.19 -10.19
C ILE A 299 9.28 -12.93 -11.49
N PRO A 300 8.74 -13.19 -12.71
CA PRO A 300 9.34 -12.74 -13.96
C PRO A 300 9.65 -11.24 -13.99
N PHE A 301 8.76 -10.37 -13.48
CA PHE A 301 9.05 -8.95 -13.29
C PHE A 301 10.35 -8.76 -12.50
N PHE A 302 10.48 -9.32 -11.30
CA PHE A 302 11.70 -9.14 -10.49
C PHE A 302 12.97 -9.70 -11.15
N ARG A 303 12.85 -10.67 -12.07
CA ARG A 303 13.97 -11.31 -12.80
C ARG A 303 14.30 -10.72 -14.19
N SER A 304 13.57 -9.72 -14.67
CA SER A 304 13.93 -8.95 -15.88
C SER A 304 14.69 -7.65 -15.54
N ASP A 305 15.14 -6.90 -16.53
CA ASP A 305 15.74 -5.56 -16.39
C ASP A 305 14.70 -4.42 -16.39
N SER A 306 13.42 -4.77 -16.57
CA SER A 306 12.25 -3.89 -16.64
C SER A 306 12.24 -2.74 -15.61
N LEU A 307 11.86 -1.55 -16.07
CA LEU A 307 11.87 -0.31 -15.29
C LEU A 307 13.28 0.09 -14.76
N GLY A 308 14.34 -0.32 -15.47
CA GLY A 308 15.72 0.13 -15.26
C GLY A 308 16.35 -0.42 -13.98
N LYS A 309 16.18 -1.72 -13.72
CA LYS A 309 16.63 -2.40 -12.50
C LYS A 309 17.54 -3.59 -12.82
N MET A 310 18.31 -4.06 -11.83
CA MET A 310 19.09 -5.30 -11.97
C MET A 310 18.24 -6.56 -11.83
N LEU A 311 18.76 -7.67 -12.35
CA LEU A 311 18.20 -9.04 -12.30
C LEU A 311 18.24 -9.70 -10.90
N PHE A 312 18.29 -8.92 -9.81
CA PHE A 312 18.46 -9.39 -8.43
C PHE A 312 17.22 -9.08 -7.57
N PRO A 313 16.22 -9.97 -7.53
CA PRO A 313 15.01 -9.83 -6.70
C PRO A 313 15.26 -9.37 -5.25
N ALA A 314 16.31 -9.87 -4.59
CA ALA A 314 16.69 -9.52 -3.22
C ALA A 314 16.94 -8.03 -2.97
N ILE A 315 17.19 -7.23 -4.02
CA ILE A 315 17.38 -5.78 -3.91
C ILE A 315 16.03 -5.04 -3.85
N TYR A 316 15.02 -5.49 -4.62
CA TYR A 316 13.82 -4.69 -4.91
C TYR A 316 12.55 -5.16 -4.18
N ILE A 317 12.45 -6.44 -3.80
CA ILE A 317 11.22 -7.01 -3.23
C ILE A 317 10.85 -6.34 -1.89
N ASN A 318 9.66 -5.73 -1.82
CA ASN A 318 9.08 -5.15 -0.61
C ASN A 318 7.56 -5.44 -0.46
N TYR A 319 7.05 -6.46 -1.15
CA TYR A 319 5.60 -6.74 -1.31
C TYR A 319 4.79 -6.83 0.00
N ILE A 320 3.72 -6.05 0.07
CA ILE A 320 2.68 -6.05 1.13
C ILE A 320 1.24 -5.94 0.59
N GLY A 321 1.05 -5.74 -0.72
CA GLY A 321 -0.22 -5.88 -1.44
C GLY A 321 -1.19 -4.69 -1.36
N TRP A 322 -2.06 -4.59 -2.37
CA TRP A 322 -3.04 -3.51 -2.54
C TRP A 322 -3.86 -3.18 -1.27
N PRO A 323 -4.44 -4.14 -0.51
CA PRO A 323 -5.23 -3.81 0.68
C PRO A 323 -4.45 -3.05 1.76
N ALA A 324 -3.14 -3.32 1.93
CA ALA A 324 -2.31 -2.56 2.85
C ALA A 324 -2.10 -1.12 2.38
N ILE A 325 -1.85 -0.90 1.08
CA ILE A 325 -1.69 0.43 0.49
C ILE A 325 -3.00 1.23 0.53
N ILE A 326 -4.13 0.62 0.17
CA ILE A 326 -5.45 1.26 0.23
C ILE A 326 -5.78 1.69 1.66
N LEU A 327 -5.51 0.85 2.67
CA LEU A 327 -5.68 1.22 4.09
C LEU A 327 -4.70 2.31 4.52
N ALA A 328 -3.44 2.29 4.08
CA ALA A 328 -2.46 3.32 4.41
C ALA A 328 -2.86 4.69 3.84
N VAL A 329 -3.23 4.76 2.56
CA VAL A 329 -3.71 5.98 1.91
C VAL A 329 -5.02 6.47 2.54
N SER A 330 -5.93 5.55 2.90
CA SER A 330 -7.18 5.88 3.62
C SER A 330 -6.95 6.62 4.95
N ALA A 331 -5.77 6.50 5.55
CA ALA A 331 -5.48 7.12 6.85
C ALA A 331 -5.52 8.65 6.77
N LEU A 332 -5.25 9.23 5.60
CA LEU A 332 -5.28 10.68 5.35
C LEU A 332 -6.65 11.31 5.66
N TRP A 333 -7.74 10.58 5.43
CA TRP A 333 -9.11 11.06 5.72
C TRP A 333 -9.70 10.47 7.00
N LEU A 334 -9.38 9.22 7.34
CA LEU A 334 -9.98 8.51 8.47
C LEU A 334 -9.38 8.87 9.84
N THR A 335 -8.12 9.37 9.90
CA THR A 335 -7.40 9.53 11.17
C THR A 335 -7.99 10.63 12.07
N PRO A 336 -8.42 10.30 13.31
CA PRO A 336 -8.89 11.28 14.30
C PRO A 336 -7.84 12.34 14.62
N THR A 337 -8.26 13.56 14.98
CA THR A 337 -7.38 14.69 15.32
C THR A 337 -6.26 14.30 16.30
N LYS A 338 -6.59 13.61 17.39
CA LYS A 338 -5.63 13.12 18.40
C LYS A 338 -4.55 12.18 17.84
N LYS A 339 -4.80 11.48 16.72
CA LYS A 339 -3.86 10.54 16.06
C LYS A 339 -3.13 11.17 14.84
N ARG A 340 -3.38 12.44 14.49
CA ARG A 340 -2.79 13.09 13.29
C ARG A 340 -1.28 13.32 13.34
N LYS A 341 -0.68 13.67 14.50
CA LYS A 341 0.78 13.86 14.58
C LYS A 341 1.57 12.57 14.25
N PRO A 342 1.22 11.38 14.80
CA PRO A 342 1.76 10.11 14.32
C PRO A 342 1.56 9.83 12.83
N LEU A 343 0.37 10.11 12.27
CA LEU A 343 0.15 9.95 10.83
C LEU A 343 1.13 10.79 9.99
N VAL A 344 1.32 12.07 10.35
CA VAL A 344 2.27 12.96 9.66
C VAL A 344 3.70 12.44 9.79
N PHE A 345 4.09 11.90 10.96
CA PHE A 345 5.38 11.22 11.13
C PHE A 345 5.54 10.03 10.18
N PHE A 346 4.59 9.09 10.12
CA PHE A 346 4.71 7.91 9.26
C PHE A 346 4.73 8.29 7.77
N ALA A 347 3.90 9.26 7.35
CA ALA A 347 3.89 9.75 5.98
C ALA A 347 5.21 10.44 5.60
N LEU A 348 5.72 11.33 6.46
CA LEU A 348 6.99 12.03 6.23
C LEU A 348 8.18 11.06 6.20
N ALA A 349 8.25 10.12 7.15
CA ALA A 349 9.28 9.08 7.16
C ALA A 349 9.20 8.20 5.90
N SER A 350 8.00 7.86 5.42
CA SER A 350 7.84 7.08 4.18
C SER A 350 8.34 7.83 2.96
N ILE A 351 8.06 9.13 2.86
CA ILE A 351 8.54 9.99 1.77
C ILE A 351 10.08 10.10 1.81
N LEU A 352 10.66 10.33 2.99
CA LEU A 352 12.11 10.45 3.14
C LEU A 352 12.84 9.12 2.85
N VAL A 353 12.30 7.98 3.30
CA VAL A 353 12.84 6.65 2.98
C VAL A 353 12.72 6.34 1.48
N LEU A 354 11.61 6.70 0.82
CA LEU A 354 11.46 6.57 -0.64
C LEU A 354 12.57 7.35 -1.38
N ILE A 355 12.71 8.64 -1.08
CA ILE A 355 13.73 9.53 -1.68
C ILE A 355 15.15 8.99 -1.43
N LEU A 356 15.43 8.49 -0.23
CA LEU A 356 16.73 7.90 0.13
C LEU A 356 17.02 6.58 -0.59
N SER A 357 15.99 5.86 -1.02
CA SER A 357 16.09 4.60 -1.75
C SER A 357 16.07 4.75 -3.28
N SER A 358 15.85 5.96 -3.81
CA SER A 358 15.63 6.22 -5.25
C SER A 358 16.82 6.83 -5.98
N LYS A 359 16.81 6.73 -7.32
CA LYS A 359 17.89 7.17 -8.20
C LYS A 359 18.10 8.68 -8.19
N GLU A 360 17.03 9.46 -8.01
CA GLU A 360 17.02 10.92 -8.14
C GLU A 360 17.90 11.60 -7.07
N LEU A 361 17.77 11.18 -5.80
CA LEU A 361 18.60 11.72 -4.72
C LEU A 361 20.08 11.37 -4.95
N VAL A 362 20.35 10.13 -5.31
CA VAL A 362 21.72 9.61 -5.38
C VAL A 362 22.48 10.25 -6.56
N LEU A 363 21.84 10.47 -7.71
CA LEU A 363 22.40 11.25 -8.82
C LEU A 363 22.60 12.74 -8.46
N PHE A 364 21.65 13.35 -7.74
CA PHE A 364 21.81 14.74 -7.28
C PHE A 364 22.98 14.92 -6.31
N LEU A 365 23.21 13.93 -5.44
CA LEU A 365 24.30 13.96 -4.46
C LEU A 365 25.64 13.49 -5.05
N SER A 366 25.67 12.57 -6.02
CA SER A 366 26.92 12.10 -6.65
C SER A 366 27.66 13.24 -7.37
N ASN A 367 26.92 14.19 -7.93
CA ASN A 367 27.46 15.40 -8.56
C ASN A 367 28.15 16.36 -7.55
N LYS A 368 28.02 16.11 -6.24
CA LYS A 368 28.61 16.94 -5.16
C LYS A 368 29.58 16.15 -4.27
N LEU A 369 29.34 14.86 -4.07
CA LEU A 369 30.08 13.98 -3.18
C LEU A 369 30.32 12.60 -3.85
N PRO A 370 31.00 12.53 -5.02
CA PRO A 370 31.07 11.32 -5.84
C PRO A 370 31.68 10.13 -5.09
N THR A 371 32.78 10.34 -4.37
CA THR A 371 33.49 9.32 -3.60
C THR A 371 32.63 8.72 -2.49
N VAL A 372 31.79 9.52 -1.84
CA VAL A 372 30.90 9.07 -0.74
C VAL A 372 29.68 8.36 -1.32
N MET A 373 29.05 8.93 -2.34
CA MET A 373 27.83 8.36 -2.93
C MET A 373 28.12 7.07 -3.69
N GLY A 374 29.26 6.93 -4.36
CA GLY A 374 29.66 5.68 -5.02
C GLY A 374 29.71 4.48 -4.07
N MET A 375 30.04 4.68 -2.79
CA MET A 375 30.00 3.61 -1.77
C MET A 375 28.58 3.14 -1.42
N TYR A 376 27.54 3.92 -1.73
CA TYR A 376 26.12 3.62 -1.48
C TYR A 376 25.50 2.80 -2.64
N ARG A 377 26.18 1.70 -3.02
CA ARG A 377 25.90 0.89 -4.23
C ARG A 377 24.46 0.40 -4.40
N TYR A 378 23.71 0.14 -3.33
CA TYR A 378 22.38 -0.51 -3.39
C TYR A 378 21.28 0.26 -2.63
N PRO A 379 20.85 1.45 -3.10
CA PRO A 379 19.84 2.26 -2.41
C PRO A 379 18.48 1.56 -2.11
N PRO A 380 17.91 0.70 -3.00
CA PRO A 380 16.62 0.05 -2.72
C PRO A 380 16.61 -0.95 -1.55
N LEU A 381 17.77 -1.33 -0.99
CA LEU A 381 17.82 -2.08 0.27
C LEU A 381 17.20 -1.27 1.43
N VAL A 382 17.25 0.07 1.37
CA VAL A 382 16.68 0.97 2.37
C VAL A 382 15.14 1.01 2.31
N ALA A 383 14.54 0.69 1.16
CA ALA A 383 13.09 0.67 0.97
C ALA A 383 12.37 -0.39 1.85
N GLY A 384 13.09 -1.34 2.44
CA GLY A 384 12.53 -2.28 3.42
C GLY A 384 11.88 -1.59 4.63
N LEU A 385 12.36 -0.40 5.00
CA LEU A 385 11.81 0.38 6.11
C LEU A 385 10.48 1.08 5.78
N LEU A 386 10.03 1.06 4.52
CA LEU A 386 8.69 1.54 4.15
C LEU A 386 7.58 0.66 4.74
N VAL A 387 7.80 -0.65 4.81
CA VAL A 387 6.79 -1.62 5.26
C VAL A 387 6.24 -1.31 6.67
N PRO A 388 7.05 -1.17 7.73
CA PRO A 388 6.52 -0.82 9.06
C PRO A 388 5.85 0.56 9.11
N LEU A 389 6.29 1.53 8.31
CA LEU A 389 5.68 2.87 8.26
C LEU A 389 4.29 2.82 7.60
N VAL A 390 4.19 2.16 6.43
CA VAL A 390 2.96 1.98 5.66
C VAL A 390 1.96 1.07 6.39
N LEU A 391 2.42 -0.03 7.00
CA LEU A 391 1.57 -0.89 7.84
C LEU A 391 1.06 -0.16 9.08
N SER A 392 1.81 0.80 9.63
CA SER A 392 1.34 1.64 10.74
C SER A 392 0.26 2.62 10.32
N MET A 393 0.35 3.21 9.13
CA MET A 393 -0.75 3.99 8.53
C MET A 393 -1.98 3.12 8.27
N ALA A 394 -1.80 1.92 7.69
CA ALA A 394 -2.87 0.97 7.43
C ALA A 394 -3.59 0.52 8.72
N ALA A 395 -2.83 0.28 9.79
CA ALA A 395 -3.37 -0.08 11.09
C ALA A 395 -4.26 1.03 11.70
N ILE A 396 -3.89 2.31 11.55
CA ILE A 396 -4.70 3.45 12.01
C ILE A 396 -6.05 3.51 11.29
N SER A 397 -6.07 3.25 9.97
CA SER A 397 -7.33 3.14 9.20
C SER A 397 -8.18 1.95 9.62
N LEU A 398 -7.57 0.77 9.79
CA LEU A 398 -8.25 -0.46 10.19
C LEU A 398 -8.88 -0.33 11.60
N ASP A 399 -8.14 0.26 12.54
CA ASP A 399 -8.64 0.67 13.86
C ASP A 399 -9.87 1.57 13.74
N ARG A 400 -9.82 2.61 12.89
CA ARG A 400 -10.97 3.50 12.71
C ARG A 400 -12.16 2.83 12.04
N LEU A 401 -11.95 2.02 11.00
CA LEU A 401 -13.02 1.33 10.28
C LEU A 401 -13.78 0.35 11.17
N THR A 402 -13.06 -0.39 12.03
CA THR A 402 -13.68 -1.29 13.02
C THR A 402 -14.36 -0.55 14.17
N GLY A 403 -13.91 0.67 14.51
CA GLY A 403 -14.53 1.57 15.49
C GLY A 403 -15.62 2.52 14.96
N ILE A 404 -16.17 2.29 13.76
CA ILE A 404 -17.35 3.00 13.24
C ILE A 404 -18.62 2.21 13.53
N SER A 405 -19.75 2.90 13.76
CA SER A 405 -21.05 2.30 14.04
C SER A 405 -21.69 1.67 12.79
N TRP A 406 -21.23 0.49 12.41
CA TRP A 406 -21.80 -0.30 11.31
C TRP A 406 -23.03 -1.11 11.74
N PRO A 407 -23.93 -1.47 10.80
CA PRO A 407 -25.01 -2.41 11.07
C PRO A 407 -24.48 -3.75 11.60
N LYS A 408 -25.23 -4.38 12.51
CA LYS A 408 -24.86 -5.67 13.11
C LYS A 408 -25.77 -6.79 12.62
N LEU A 409 -25.16 -7.89 12.21
CA LEU A 409 -25.84 -9.16 11.99
C LEU A 409 -26.19 -9.78 13.35
N SER A 410 -27.43 -10.23 13.52
CA SER A 410 -27.90 -10.92 14.74
C SER A 410 -28.00 -12.42 14.45
N LEU A 411 -27.07 -13.21 14.98
CA LEU A 411 -27.13 -14.66 14.95
C LEU A 411 -27.78 -15.17 16.24
N GLU A 412 -28.94 -15.81 16.11
CA GLU A 412 -29.71 -16.34 17.24
C GLU A 412 -29.68 -17.86 17.19
N ASN A 413 -29.09 -18.48 18.22
CA ASN A 413 -28.95 -19.92 18.31
C ASN A 413 -30.19 -20.54 18.97
N LYS A 414 -30.50 -21.82 18.70
CA LYS A 414 -31.65 -22.56 19.26
C LYS A 414 -31.71 -22.62 20.81
N LYS A 415 -30.66 -22.17 21.51
CA LYS A 415 -30.61 -21.99 22.97
C LYS A 415 -30.84 -20.53 23.43
N GLY A 416 -31.36 -19.65 22.57
CA GLY A 416 -31.65 -18.24 22.89
C GLY A 416 -30.43 -17.32 22.97
N SER A 417 -29.21 -17.81 22.70
CA SER A 417 -27.98 -17.01 22.78
C SER A 417 -27.78 -16.14 21.54
N ARG A 418 -28.17 -14.87 21.65
CA ARG A 418 -28.15 -13.87 20.58
C ARG A 418 -26.79 -13.18 20.45
N HIS A 419 -26.04 -13.53 19.40
CA HIS A 419 -24.71 -12.99 19.10
C HIS A 419 -24.82 -11.87 18.06
N GLN A 420 -24.23 -10.69 18.34
CA GLN A 420 -24.22 -9.55 17.42
C GLN A 420 -22.83 -9.37 16.78
N ILE A 421 -22.72 -9.55 15.46
CA ILE A 421 -21.47 -9.37 14.70
C ILE A 421 -21.61 -8.13 13.81
N PRO A 422 -20.81 -7.06 13.98
CA PRO A 422 -20.86 -5.90 13.08
C PRO A 422 -20.38 -6.28 11.68
N ILE A 423 -21.18 -5.96 10.65
CA ILE A 423 -21.00 -6.44 9.27
C ILE A 423 -19.64 -6.05 8.68
N ILE A 424 -19.07 -4.91 9.11
CA ILE A 424 -17.72 -4.48 8.68
C ILE A 424 -16.63 -5.50 8.99
N LEU A 425 -16.76 -6.31 10.06
CA LEU A 425 -15.77 -7.35 10.36
C LEU A 425 -15.81 -8.47 9.33
N ILE A 426 -16.99 -8.80 8.80
CA ILE A 426 -17.16 -9.80 7.73
C ILE A 426 -16.60 -9.23 6.42
N LEU A 427 -16.95 -7.98 6.08
CA LEU A 427 -16.49 -7.29 4.88
C LEU A 427 -14.96 -7.05 4.86
N LEU A 428 -14.33 -6.86 6.03
CA LEU A 428 -12.88 -6.71 6.15
C LEU A 428 -12.15 -8.05 6.28
N ALA A 429 -12.76 -9.08 6.90
CA ALA A 429 -12.10 -10.37 7.09
C ALA A 429 -11.58 -10.98 5.79
N ILE A 430 -12.38 -10.94 4.72
CA ILE A 430 -12.00 -11.48 3.41
C ILE A 430 -10.76 -10.77 2.83
N PRO A 431 -10.76 -9.44 2.54
CA PRO A 431 -9.59 -8.77 1.95
C PRO A 431 -8.37 -8.74 2.88
N LEU A 432 -8.54 -8.66 4.20
CA LEU A 432 -7.42 -8.71 5.16
C LEU A 432 -6.75 -10.09 5.19
N SER A 433 -7.55 -11.17 5.15
CA SER A 433 -7.04 -12.55 5.13
C SER A 433 -6.43 -12.89 3.78
N LEU A 434 -7.08 -12.49 2.68
CA LEU A 434 -6.51 -12.65 1.34
C LEU A 434 -5.18 -11.91 1.19
N ASN A 435 -5.02 -10.70 1.77
CA ASN A 435 -3.73 -10.01 1.74
C ASN A 435 -2.65 -10.78 2.51
N LEU A 436 -2.97 -11.24 3.72
CA LEU A 436 -2.04 -12.01 4.55
C LEU A 436 -1.64 -13.33 3.89
N ILE A 437 -2.60 -14.05 3.28
CA ILE A 437 -2.36 -15.31 2.55
C ILE A 437 -1.53 -15.07 1.29
N ASN A 438 -1.79 -14.00 0.54
CA ASN A 438 -1.00 -13.64 -0.64
C ASN A 438 0.45 -13.27 -0.28
N ALA A 439 0.64 -12.43 0.76
CA ALA A 439 1.96 -12.07 1.25
C ALA A 439 2.71 -13.28 1.82
N TYR A 440 2.03 -14.15 2.57
CA TYR A 440 2.56 -15.43 3.05
C TYR A 440 3.03 -16.32 1.88
N ARG A 441 2.15 -16.62 0.91
CA ARG A 441 2.47 -17.49 -0.24
C ARG A 441 3.65 -16.94 -1.05
N PHE A 442 3.70 -15.62 -1.26
CA PHE A 442 4.83 -14.96 -1.92
C PHE A 442 6.12 -15.06 -1.09
N GLY A 443 6.06 -14.83 0.23
CA GLY A 443 7.20 -14.94 1.15
C GLY A 443 7.79 -16.36 1.24
N GLN A 444 6.94 -17.39 1.28
CA GLN A 444 7.34 -18.80 1.23
C GLN A 444 8.04 -19.19 -0.09
N GLY A 445 7.93 -18.38 -1.15
CA GLY A 445 8.72 -18.56 -2.36
C GLY A 445 10.23 -18.45 -2.14
N TRP A 446 10.64 -17.68 -1.12
CA TRP A 446 12.03 -17.27 -0.84
C TRP A 446 12.60 -17.86 0.46
N LEU A 447 11.74 -18.15 1.45
CA LEU A 447 12.12 -18.73 2.74
C LEU A 447 12.31 -20.25 2.62
N LYS A 448 13.37 -20.68 1.93
CA LYS A 448 13.65 -22.09 1.60
C LYS A 448 15.01 -22.54 2.09
N LEU A 449 15.14 -23.85 2.30
CA LEU A 449 16.41 -24.54 2.40
C LEU A 449 16.90 -25.01 1.02
N ARG A 450 18.20 -25.31 0.94
CA ARG A 450 18.88 -26.09 -0.10
C ARG A 450 19.68 -27.17 0.60
N GLU A 451 19.58 -28.39 0.10
CA GLU A 451 20.45 -29.50 0.51
C GLU A 451 21.78 -29.44 -0.26
N ILE A 452 22.86 -29.80 0.43
CA ILE A 452 24.21 -30.03 -0.09
C ILE A 452 24.50 -31.54 0.09
N SER A 453 25.25 -32.19 -0.82
CA SER A 453 25.58 -33.61 -0.62
C SER A 453 26.42 -33.80 0.65
N PRO A 454 26.23 -34.87 1.45
CA PRO A 454 27.05 -35.15 2.64
C PRO A 454 28.56 -35.18 2.37
N ASP A 455 28.98 -35.51 1.15
CA ASP A 455 30.38 -35.56 0.73
C ASP A 455 31.06 -34.18 0.79
N PHE A 456 30.28 -33.10 0.75
CA PHE A 456 30.78 -31.72 0.94
C PHE A 456 31.24 -31.43 2.37
N GLN A 457 30.97 -32.33 3.34
CA GLN A 457 31.48 -32.18 4.70
C GLN A 457 32.84 -32.86 4.91
N GLN A 458 33.43 -33.46 3.86
CA GLN A 458 34.66 -34.23 3.98
C GLN A 458 35.94 -33.44 3.64
N LEU A 459 35.86 -32.37 2.83
CA LEU A 459 37.05 -31.65 2.33
C LEU A 459 37.94 -31.08 3.45
N GLY A 460 37.34 -30.49 4.49
CA GLY A 460 38.11 -29.98 5.64
C GLY A 460 38.81 -31.09 6.44
N SER A 461 38.24 -32.29 6.49
CA SER A 461 38.88 -33.46 7.12
C SER A 461 39.98 -34.11 6.27
N ALA A 462 39.98 -33.86 4.96
CA ALA A 462 40.91 -34.47 4.00
C ALA A 462 42.23 -33.68 3.82
N ILE A 463 42.31 -32.44 4.31
CA ILE A 463 43.49 -31.57 4.14
C ILE A 463 44.36 -31.60 5.41
N PRO A 464 45.66 -31.94 5.32
CA PRO A 464 46.56 -31.99 6.48
C PRO A 464 46.82 -30.59 7.08
N ASN A 465 47.26 -30.58 8.35
CA ASN A 465 47.65 -29.38 9.11
C ASN A 465 46.55 -28.31 9.30
N PRO A 466 45.45 -28.62 10.03
CA PRO A 466 44.44 -27.63 10.38
C PRO A 466 45.02 -26.46 11.18
N GLY A 467 44.84 -25.24 10.66
CA GLY A 467 45.15 -23.99 11.34
C GLY A 467 46.51 -23.36 11.03
N SER A 468 47.43 -24.00 10.30
CA SER A 468 48.77 -23.46 10.02
C SER A 468 49.13 -23.33 8.53
N ALA A 469 48.17 -23.55 7.63
CA ALA A 469 48.30 -23.37 6.18
C ALA A 469 47.16 -22.52 5.62
N TRP A 470 47.37 -21.81 4.51
CA TRP A 470 46.30 -21.08 3.81
C TRP A 470 45.69 -21.94 2.71
N ILE A 471 44.36 -22.10 2.74
CA ILE A 471 43.61 -22.90 1.78
C ILE A 471 42.83 -21.98 0.84
N GLN A 472 42.81 -22.30 -0.47
CA GLN A 472 41.85 -21.71 -1.42
C GLN A 472 40.79 -22.76 -1.80
N SER A 473 39.52 -22.41 -1.61
CA SER A 473 38.36 -23.19 -2.04
C SER A 473 38.17 -23.19 -3.56
N PRO A 474 37.37 -24.12 -4.13
CA PRO A 474 37.07 -24.14 -5.56
C PRO A 474 36.42 -22.84 -6.07
N SER A 475 36.60 -22.56 -7.36
CA SER A 475 36.01 -21.41 -8.01
C SER A 475 34.47 -21.44 -7.97
N ASN A 476 33.83 -20.27 -7.93
CA ASN A 476 32.36 -20.09 -7.88
C ASN A 476 31.63 -20.77 -6.70
N SER A 477 32.36 -21.15 -5.64
CA SER A 477 31.78 -21.84 -4.49
C SER A 477 31.59 -20.94 -3.27
N HIS A 478 30.37 -20.93 -2.73
CA HIS A 478 29.99 -20.05 -1.61
C HIS A 478 29.90 -20.77 -0.25
N HIS A 479 29.79 -22.11 -0.23
CA HIS A 479 29.64 -22.93 0.98
C HIS A 479 31.00 -23.41 1.52
N TRP A 480 31.86 -24.01 0.68
CA TRP A 480 33.17 -24.55 1.09
C TRP A 480 33.99 -23.63 2.01
N PRO A 481 34.08 -22.30 1.78
CA PRO A 481 34.86 -21.43 2.67
C PRO A 481 34.31 -21.33 4.09
N PHE A 482 33.00 -21.51 4.28
CA PHE A 482 32.38 -21.55 5.60
C PHE A 482 32.66 -22.88 6.30
N GLU A 483 32.57 -24.01 5.60
CA GLU A 483 32.85 -25.35 6.13
C GLU A 483 34.32 -25.47 6.55
N LEU A 484 35.26 -25.04 5.70
CA LEU A 484 36.69 -25.00 6.03
C LEU A 484 36.99 -24.16 7.30
N ILE A 485 36.31 -23.02 7.49
CA ILE A 485 36.46 -22.18 8.69
C ILE A 485 35.74 -22.80 9.91
N GLU A 486 34.62 -23.51 9.72
CA GLU A 486 33.89 -24.22 10.78
C GLU A 486 34.76 -25.35 11.36
N ASP A 487 35.59 -26.01 10.52
CA ASP A 487 36.60 -27.03 10.87
C ASP A 487 37.92 -26.46 11.44
N GLY A 488 38.16 -25.14 11.30
CA GLY A 488 39.31 -24.45 11.87
C GLY A 488 40.47 -24.15 10.92
N HIS A 489 40.30 -24.36 9.60
CA HIS A 489 41.29 -23.98 8.59
C HIS A 489 41.31 -22.47 8.34
N LYS A 490 42.41 -21.99 7.76
CA LYS A 490 42.55 -20.61 7.26
C LYS A 490 42.25 -20.57 5.77
N VAL A 491 41.35 -19.68 5.33
CA VAL A 491 40.92 -19.58 3.94
C VAL A 491 41.35 -18.25 3.31
N THR A 492 41.96 -18.32 2.13
CA THR A 492 42.42 -17.17 1.34
C THR A 492 41.57 -16.96 0.08
N ASN A 493 41.74 -15.82 -0.59
CA ASN A 493 40.97 -15.38 -1.76
C ASN A 493 39.44 -15.35 -1.55
N LEU A 494 39.00 -15.19 -0.30
CA LEU A 494 37.59 -15.01 0.06
C LEU A 494 37.05 -13.66 -0.43
N PHE A 495 35.93 -13.70 -1.15
CA PHE A 495 35.20 -12.48 -1.50
C PHE A 495 34.66 -11.79 -0.23
N ARG A 496 34.88 -10.48 -0.12
CA ARG A 496 34.25 -9.62 0.89
C ARG A 496 33.68 -8.38 0.19
N PRO A 497 32.54 -7.83 0.63
CA PRO A 497 31.91 -6.67 -0.02
C PRO A 497 32.65 -5.34 0.21
N TRP A 498 33.73 -5.39 0.99
CA TRP A 498 34.71 -4.35 1.31
C TRP A 498 36.05 -5.02 1.64
N HIS A 499 37.17 -4.32 1.47
CA HIS A 499 38.53 -4.84 1.67
C HIS A 499 39.39 -3.88 2.51
N TRP A 500 40.54 -4.36 2.95
CA TRP A 500 41.55 -3.55 3.65
C TRP A 500 42.54 -2.96 2.66
N LYS A 501 42.82 -1.65 2.78
CA LYS A 501 43.82 -0.97 1.93
C LYS A 501 45.22 -1.53 2.19
N TYR A 502 46.01 -1.61 1.12
CA TYR A 502 47.41 -2.02 1.16
C TYR A 502 47.63 -3.38 1.87
N ARG A 503 46.70 -4.31 1.66
CA ARG A 503 46.80 -5.73 2.05
C ARG A 503 46.67 -6.61 0.81
N GLN A 504 47.35 -7.74 0.82
CA GLN A 504 47.29 -8.75 -0.24
C GLN A 504 46.77 -10.06 0.39
N ASN A 505 46.01 -10.83 -0.37
CA ASN A 505 45.59 -12.16 0.07
C ASN A 505 46.82 -13.08 0.10
N PRO A 506 47.07 -13.85 1.19
CA PRO A 506 48.15 -14.84 1.22
C PRO A 506 48.02 -15.85 0.07
N PRO A 507 49.14 -16.30 -0.55
CA PRO A 507 49.09 -17.39 -1.50
C PRO A 507 48.67 -18.70 -0.81
N PRO A 508 47.85 -19.55 -1.45
CA PRO A 508 47.37 -20.79 -0.87
C PRO A 508 48.44 -21.89 -0.86
N SER A 509 48.73 -22.45 0.31
CA SER A 509 49.52 -23.69 0.45
C SER A 509 48.75 -24.91 -0.09
N TYR A 510 47.42 -24.88 0.02
CA TYR A 510 46.52 -25.89 -0.56
C TYR A 510 45.45 -25.21 -1.41
N ARG A 511 45.19 -25.70 -2.63
CA ARG A 511 44.05 -25.25 -3.45
C ARG A 511 43.19 -26.43 -3.86
N ALA A 512 41.90 -26.33 -3.57
CA ALA A 512 40.88 -27.21 -4.12
C ALA A 512 40.40 -26.67 -5.47
N PHE A 513 40.30 -27.54 -6.47
CA PHE A 513 39.89 -27.23 -7.84
C PHE A 513 38.59 -27.96 -8.18
N SER A 514 37.62 -27.28 -8.80
CA SER A 514 36.44 -27.95 -9.35
C SER A 514 36.81 -28.88 -10.52
N PRO A 515 35.93 -29.80 -10.94
CA PRO A 515 36.22 -30.72 -12.06
C PRO A 515 36.47 -30.00 -13.40
N GLN A 516 35.98 -28.77 -13.53
CA GLN A 516 36.07 -27.95 -14.75
C GLN A 516 37.23 -26.94 -14.71
N GLU A 517 37.97 -26.83 -13.60
CA GLU A 517 39.18 -26.00 -13.53
C GLU A 517 40.40 -26.78 -14.05
N GLU A 518 41.28 -26.12 -14.81
CA GLU A 518 42.58 -26.69 -15.19
C GLU A 518 43.60 -26.51 -14.06
N ILE A 519 44.55 -27.46 -13.96
CA ILE A 519 45.63 -27.45 -12.95
C ILE A 519 46.94 -27.23 -13.69
N GLU A 520 47.50 -26.03 -13.57
CA GLU A 520 48.74 -25.64 -14.24
C GLU A 520 50.00 -26.18 -13.54
N THR A 521 49.99 -26.22 -12.20
CA THR A 521 51.13 -26.57 -11.34
C THR A 521 50.67 -27.11 -9.98
N GLY A 522 51.56 -27.86 -9.30
CA GLY A 522 51.38 -28.43 -7.96
C GLY A 522 51.08 -29.95 -7.97
N GLU A 523 51.15 -30.59 -6.80
CA GLU A 523 50.92 -32.03 -6.64
C GLU A 523 49.51 -32.32 -6.10
N ILE A 524 48.77 -33.26 -6.70
CA ILE A 524 47.42 -33.64 -6.22
C ILE A 524 47.57 -34.60 -5.04
N ILE A 525 47.38 -34.07 -3.83
CA ILE A 525 47.55 -34.83 -2.57
C ILE A 525 46.30 -35.64 -2.17
N THR A 526 45.10 -35.23 -2.60
CA THR A 526 43.86 -35.95 -2.31
C THR A 526 42.73 -35.60 -3.28
N MET A 527 41.74 -36.50 -3.34
CA MET A 527 40.51 -36.39 -4.10
C MET A 527 39.33 -36.49 -3.13
N VAL A 528 38.39 -35.55 -3.18
CA VAL A 528 37.15 -35.59 -2.40
C VAL A 528 35.99 -35.45 -3.39
N ASP A 529 35.29 -36.56 -3.63
CA ASP A 529 34.39 -36.71 -4.78
C ASP A 529 35.12 -36.31 -6.09
N GLU A 530 34.56 -35.44 -6.93
CA GLU A 530 35.25 -34.96 -8.15
C GLU A 530 36.26 -33.81 -7.91
N ILE A 531 36.44 -33.34 -6.66
CA ILE A 531 37.31 -32.19 -6.33
C ILE A 531 38.75 -32.65 -6.09
N ARG A 532 39.67 -32.04 -6.84
CA ARG A 532 41.13 -32.25 -6.75
C ARG A 532 41.72 -31.25 -5.75
N VAL A 533 42.45 -31.72 -4.76
CA VAL A 533 43.22 -30.86 -3.84
C VAL A 533 44.69 -30.92 -4.21
N VAL A 534 45.27 -29.75 -4.46
CA VAL A 534 46.67 -29.55 -4.85
C VAL A 534 47.45 -28.92 -3.69
N GLU A 535 48.63 -29.44 -3.39
CA GLU A 535 49.62 -28.84 -2.49
C GLU A 535 50.68 -28.05 -3.27
N TYR A 536 51.07 -26.90 -2.72
CA TYR A 536 52.18 -26.06 -3.17
C TYR A 536 53.26 -26.05 -2.09
N SER A 537 54.23 -26.95 -2.22
CA SER A 537 55.23 -27.25 -1.18
C SER A 537 56.29 -26.15 -0.97
N ASP A 538 56.34 -25.13 -1.84
CA ASP A 538 57.11 -23.89 -1.71
C ASP A 538 56.37 -22.77 -0.95
N VAL A 539 55.08 -22.97 -0.63
CA VAL A 539 54.15 -21.92 -0.19
C VAL A 539 53.95 -21.95 1.34
N PHE A 540 55.01 -21.62 2.08
CA PHE A 540 55.04 -21.65 3.55
C PHE A 540 54.19 -20.56 4.24
N TYR A 541 53.54 -20.89 5.35
CA TYR A 541 52.84 -19.91 6.21
C TYR A 541 53.80 -19.03 7.03
N ALA A 542 54.85 -19.62 7.58
CA ALA A 542 55.90 -18.95 8.34
C ALA A 542 57.27 -19.43 7.87
N TYR A 543 58.19 -18.51 7.59
CA TYR A 543 59.53 -18.83 7.07
C TYR A 543 60.53 -17.72 7.40
N ILE A 544 61.81 -18.08 7.49
CA ILE A 544 62.92 -17.12 7.56
C ILE A 544 63.45 -16.87 6.16
N GLN A 545 63.43 -15.61 5.72
CA GLN A 545 64.14 -15.15 4.52
C GLN A 545 65.56 -14.72 4.90
N SER A 546 66.57 -15.45 4.42
CA SER A 546 68.00 -15.17 4.67
C SER A 546 68.72 -14.52 3.47
N GLY A 547 68.11 -14.58 2.29
CA GLY A 547 68.59 -13.99 1.03
C GLY A 547 67.41 -13.62 0.13
N VAL A 548 67.66 -13.28 -1.14
CA VAL A 548 66.57 -12.96 -2.09
C VAL A 548 65.63 -14.16 -2.25
N ASP A 549 66.20 -15.32 -2.59
CA ASP A 549 65.49 -16.57 -2.86
C ASP A 549 65.77 -17.69 -1.83
N GLU A 550 66.40 -17.35 -0.69
CA GLU A 550 66.72 -18.31 0.37
C GLU A 550 65.67 -18.26 1.49
N PHE A 551 64.72 -19.19 1.41
CA PHE A 551 63.60 -19.36 2.34
C PHE A 551 63.76 -20.63 3.18
N ILE A 552 63.72 -20.49 4.51
CA ILE A 552 63.81 -21.60 5.46
C ILE A 552 62.43 -21.75 6.13
N PRO A 553 61.69 -22.86 5.95
CA PRO A 553 60.36 -23.03 6.52
C PRO A 553 60.41 -23.15 8.05
N CYS A 554 59.40 -22.61 8.73
CA CYS A 554 59.19 -22.77 10.17
C CYS A 554 57.89 -23.51 10.47
N THR A 555 57.84 -24.16 11.64
CA THR A 555 56.59 -24.76 12.15
C THR A 555 55.81 -23.72 12.95
N ALA A 556 54.48 -23.71 12.84
CA ALA A 556 53.62 -22.73 13.51
C ALA A 556 52.28 -23.34 13.96
N ASP A 557 51.77 -22.87 15.10
CA ASP A 557 50.39 -23.05 15.56
C ASP A 557 49.74 -21.66 15.61
N SER A 558 48.56 -21.50 14.98
CA SER A 558 47.90 -20.21 14.82
C SER A 558 46.42 -20.31 15.16
N ARG A 559 46.03 -19.68 16.27
CA ARG A 559 44.66 -19.75 16.82
C ARG A 559 44.16 -18.33 17.06
N GLY A 560 43.60 -17.72 16.01
CA GLY A 560 43.23 -16.30 16.02
C GLY A 560 44.44 -15.43 16.33
N GLY A 561 44.32 -14.56 17.34
CA GLY A 561 45.36 -13.60 17.74
C GLY A 561 46.52 -14.17 18.55
N PHE A 562 46.57 -15.49 18.76
CA PHE A 562 47.72 -16.18 19.36
C PHE A 562 48.39 -17.02 18.27
N ILE A 563 49.66 -16.76 18.00
CA ILE A 563 50.48 -17.52 17.04
C ILE A 563 51.81 -17.85 17.71
N ASP A 564 52.21 -19.11 17.65
CA ASP A 564 53.48 -19.60 18.21
C ASP A 564 54.26 -20.30 17.08
N VAL A 565 55.53 -19.93 16.91
CA VAL A 565 56.35 -20.32 15.76
C VAL A 565 57.73 -20.80 16.23
N HIS A 566 58.11 -22.01 15.81
CA HIS A 566 59.44 -22.56 16.04
C HIS A 566 60.24 -22.59 14.74
N CYS A 567 61.39 -21.92 14.74
CA CYS A 567 62.32 -21.85 13.63
C CYS A 567 63.71 -22.33 14.07
N SER A 568 64.39 -23.07 13.20
CA SER A 568 65.82 -23.35 13.27
C SER A 568 66.48 -22.68 12.06
N THR A 569 67.56 -21.92 12.26
CA THR A 569 68.32 -21.36 11.12
C THR A 569 69.82 -21.26 11.39
N GLN A 570 70.60 -21.58 10.36
CA GLN A 570 72.06 -21.44 10.34
C GLN A 570 72.53 -20.06 9.83
N LYS A 571 71.59 -19.17 9.46
CA LYS A 571 71.87 -17.79 9.01
C LYS A 571 70.92 -16.81 9.70
N PRO A 572 71.36 -15.60 10.06
CA PRO A 572 70.44 -14.53 10.44
C PRO A 572 69.63 -14.07 9.22
N GLY A 573 68.37 -13.71 9.45
CA GLY A 573 67.43 -13.31 8.41
C GLY A 573 66.20 -12.60 8.98
N ARG A 574 65.09 -12.64 8.25
CA ARG A 574 63.80 -12.06 8.67
C ARG A 574 62.74 -13.16 8.72
N LEU A 575 62.17 -13.42 9.89
CA LEU A 575 61.01 -14.30 10.02
C LEU A 575 59.77 -13.55 9.53
N ILE A 576 59.13 -14.07 8.50
CA ILE A 576 57.90 -13.55 7.90
C ILE A 576 56.80 -14.58 8.14
N LEU A 577 55.70 -14.13 8.76
CA LEU A 577 54.43 -14.85 8.85
C LEU A 577 53.46 -14.25 7.83
N ARG A 578 52.70 -15.10 7.13
CA ARG A 578 51.66 -14.67 6.19
C ARG A 578 50.35 -14.31 6.90
N GLU A 579 50.44 -13.35 7.81
CA GLU A 579 49.34 -12.67 8.53
C GLU A 579 49.52 -11.15 8.42
N ASN A 580 48.42 -10.43 8.29
CA ASN A 580 48.39 -8.98 8.16
C ASN A 580 48.82 -8.30 9.47
N THR A 581 49.74 -7.33 9.42
CA THR A 581 50.05 -6.47 10.57
C THR A 581 48.98 -5.39 10.73
N PHE A 582 48.55 -5.13 11.97
CA PHE A 582 47.77 -3.97 12.40
C PHE A 582 48.18 -3.57 13.84
N PRO A 583 47.93 -2.32 14.27
CA PRO A 583 48.09 -1.91 15.66
C PRO A 583 47.40 -2.86 16.65
N GLY A 584 48.14 -3.27 17.68
CA GLY A 584 47.70 -4.20 18.72
C GLY A 584 48.52 -5.49 18.83
N TRP A 585 49.33 -5.84 17.83
CA TRP A 585 50.25 -6.98 17.92
C TRP A 585 51.46 -6.73 18.83
N LEU A 586 51.79 -7.72 19.64
CA LEU A 586 53.03 -7.85 20.41
C LEU A 586 53.78 -9.09 19.93
N ALA A 587 55.10 -9.00 19.78
CA ALA A 587 55.97 -10.10 19.39
C ALA A 587 57.05 -10.34 20.46
N PHE A 588 57.37 -11.61 20.69
CA PHE A 588 58.40 -12.05 21.63
C PHE A 588 59.29 -13.10 20.98
N ARG A 589 60.57 -13.16 21.34
CA ARG A 589 61.50 -14.27 21.04
C ARG A 589 62.03 -14.81 22.36
N ASP A 590 61.85 -16.10 22.59
CA ASP A 590 62.29 -16.84 23.80
C ASP A 590 61.81 -16.21 25.13
N GLY A 591 60.72 -15.42 25.07
CA GLY A 591 60.13 -14.68 26.20
C GLY A 591 60.48 -13.18 26.25
N GLU A 592 61.49 -12.71 25.52
CA GLU A 592 61.85 -11.29 25.44
C GLU A 592 61.02 -10.54 24.39
N ILE A 593 60.59 -9.31 24.70
CA ILE A 593 59.82 -8.46 23.76
C ILE A 593 60.72 -7.99 22.61
N ILE A 594 60.26 -8.20 21.38
CA ILE A 594 60.92 -7.74 20.14
C ILE A 594 60.00 -6.81 19.33
N LYS A 595 60.60 -6.04 18.41
CA LYS A 595 59.85 -5.14 17.53
C LYS A 595 59.47 -5.82 16.22
N LEU A 596 58.26 -5.54 15.75
CA LEU A 596 57.85 -5.82 14.36
C LEU A 596 58.61 -4.91 13.39
N VAL A 597 58.88 -5.41 12.19
CA VAL A 597 59.68 -4.76 11.14
C VAL A 597 58.82 -4.24 9.97
N SER A 598 57.64 -4.81 9.76
CA SER A 598 56.78 -4.55 8.59
C SER A 598 55.35 -4.19 8.97
N ASP A 599 54.81 -3.16 8.31
CA ASP A 599 53.41 -2.71 8.43
C ASP A 599 52.45 -3.48 7.49
N ILE A 600 52.94 -4.49 6.76
CA ILE A 600 52.14 -5.32 5.84
C ILE A 600 51.91 -6.70 6.46
N ASN A 601 52.99 -7.46 6.66
CA ASN A 601 52.97 -8.80 7.23
C ASN A 601 53.59 -8.81 8.64
N LEU A 602 53.25 -9.80 9.47
CA LEU A 602 53.93 -10.04 10.74
C LEU A 602 55.38 -10.47 10.48
N GLU A 603 56.31 -9.53 10.67
CA GLU A 603 57.74 -9.68 10.34
C GLU A 603 58.63 -9.28 11.52
N VAL A 604 59.64 -10.11 11.83
CA VAL A 604 60.64 -9.85 12.88
C VAL A 604 62.05 -10.26 12.45
N VAL A 605 63.07 -9.66 13.06
CA VAL A 605 64.48 -10.06 12.86
C VAL A 605 64.74 -11.40 13.54
N ALA A 606 65.23 -12.37 12.77
CA ALA A 606 65.56 -13.71 13.25
C ALA A 606 67.09 -13.91 13.25
N PRO A 607 67.75 -13.99 14.43
CA PRO A 607 69.17 -14.36 14.50
C PRO A 607 69.39 -15.84 14.14
N GLN A 608 70.67 -16.21 13.94
CA GLN A 608 71.09 -17.61 13.84
C GLN A 608 70.84 -18.36 15.16
N GLY A 609 70.22 -19.54 15.10
CA GLY A 609 69.91 -20.39 16.24
C GLY A 609 68.57 -21.10 16.12
N ASP A 610 68.24 -21.88 17.15
CA ASP A 610 66.90 -22.42 17.40
C ASP A 610 66.14 -21.45 18.30
N HIS A 611 65.03 -20.90 17.81
CA HIS A 611 64.30 -19.83 18.50
C HIS A 611 62.79 -20.04 18.46
N HIS A 612 62.12 -19.71 19.57
CA HIS A 612 60.67 -19.75 19.71
C HIS A 612 60.10 -18.32 19.69
N TYR A 613 59.30 -18.01 18.68
CA TYR A 613 58.67 -16.72 18.49
C TYR A 613 57.18 -16.79 18.83
N THR A 614 56.72 -15.92 19.73
CA THR A 614 55.30 -15.85 20.12
C THR A 614 54.72 -14.49 19.72
N PHE A 615 53.58 -14.51 19.04
CA PHE A 615 52.84 -13.32 18.62
C PHE A 615 51.49 -13.29 19.34
N ARG A 616 51.12 -12.13 19.90
CA ARG A 616 49.92 -11.94 20.72
C ARG A 616 49.21 -10.65 20.36
N TYR A 617 47.96 -10.73 19.89
CA TYR A 617 47.13 -9.56 19.58
C TYR A 617 46.39 -9.06 20.83
N PHE A 618 46.64 -7.82 21.25
CA PHE A 618 46.04 -7.19 22.44
C PHE A 618 45.56 -5.74 22.15
N PRO A 619 44.37 -5.57 21.55
CA PRO A 619 43.84 -4.26 21.14
C PRO A 619 43.32 -3.42 22.33
N LEU A 620 43.96 -2.26 22.56
CA LEU A 620 43.57 -1.31 23.62
C LEU A 620 42.28 -0.53 23.32
N ASP A 621 41.99 -0.31 22.05
CA ASP A 621 40.78 0.34 21.54
C ASP A 621 39.52 -0.49 21.84
N VAL A 622 39.61 -1.83 21.75
CA VAL A 622 38.53 -2.75 22.19
C VAL A 622 38.28 -2.63 23.70
N LEU A 623 39.33 -2.51 24.52
CA LEU A 623 39.19 -2.33 25.98
C LEU A 623 38.55 -0.98 26.33
N PHE A 624 38.91 0.09 25.62
CA PHE A 624 38.27 1.41 25.78
C PHE A 624 36.81 1.37 25.33
N GLY A 625 36.52 0.77 24.17
CA GLY A 625 35.16 0.56 23.66
C GLY A 625 34.28 -0.22 24.63
N PHE A 626 34.77 -1.35 25.14
CA PHE A 626 34.09 -2.16 26.18
C PHE A 626 33.81 -1.34 27.45
N SER A 627 34.74 -0.50 27.86
CA SER A 627 34.58 0.37 29.03
C SER A 627 33.47 1.42 28.83
N LEU A 628 33.38 2.02 27.64
CA LEU A 628 32.26 2.91 27.28
C LEU A 628 30.92 2.17 27.22
N SER A 629 30.89 0.95 26.66
CA SER A 629 29.71 0.08 26.64
C SER A 629 29.21 -0.22 28.05
N LEU A 630 30.10 -0.55 28.98
CA LEU A 630 29.77 -0.79 30.39
C LEU A 630 29.19 0.48 31.05
N VAL A 631 29.78 1.65 30.81
CA VAL A 631 29.25 2.94 31.30
C VAL A 631 27.85 3.22 30.75
N GLY A 632 27.63 3.02 29.45
CA GLY A 632 26.30 3.18 28.82
C GLY A 632 25.23 2.28 29.43
N ILE A 633 25.55 1.01 29.66
CA ILE A 633 24.66 0.03 30.31
C ILE A 633 24.36 0.45 31.76
N VAL A 634 25.36 0.86 32.54
CA VAL A 634 25.20 1.31 33.93
C VAL A 634 24.34 2.58 34.00
N LEU A 635 24.53 3.54 33.09
CA LEU A 635 23.70 4.75 33.01
C LEU A 635 22.24 4.42 32.69
N CYS A 636 21.98 3.52 31.73
CA CYS A 636 20.62 3.05 31.42
C CYS A 636 19.95 2.40 32.64
N ILE A 637 20.66 1.53 33.38
CA ILE A 637 20.15 0.92 34.62
C ILE A 637 19.87 1.98 35.70
N ALA A 638 20.73 2.97 35.87
CA ALA A 638 20.53 4.06 36.83
C ALA A 638 19.33 4.96 36.46
N LEU A 639 19.14 5.25 35.18
CA LEU A 639 18.04 6.06 34.66
C LEU A 639 16.67 5.36 34.78
N LEU A 640 16.64 4.03 34.66
CA LEU A 640 15.47 3.19 34.97
C LEU A 640 15.17 3.15 36.48
N ARG A 641 16.20 3.05 37.34
CA ARG A 641 16.04 2.96 38.80
C ARG A 641 15.53 4.24 39.46
N ARG A 642 15.87 5.43 38.94
CA ARG A 642 15.38 6.74 39.43
C ARG A 642 13.91 7.00 39.03
N GLY A 643 12.99 6.09 39.35
CA GLY A 643 11.61 6.07 38.85
C GLY A 643 10.78 7.35 39.13
N LYS A 644 9.78 7.60 38.27
CA LYS A 644 8.68 8.60 38.39
C LYS A 644 8.91 9.80 39.34
N ASN A 645 9.70 10.79 38.90
CA ASN A 645 9.36 12.23 38.89
C ASN A 645 10.56 13.10 38.45
N ILE A 646 10.29 14.27 37.87
CA ILE A 646 11.15 15.49 37.83
C ILE A 646 10.23 16.70 37.71
N GLY A 647 10.19 17.56 38.74
CA GLY A 647 9.53 18.87 38.70
C GLY A 647 8.01 18.76 38.59
N GLY A 648 7.33 18.86 39.73
CA GLY A 648 5.89 19.10 39.83
C GLY A 648 5.61 20.57 40.10
N ASP A 649 6.38 21.44 39.43
CA ASP A 649 6.28 22.89 39.43
C ASP A 649 6.19 23.28 37.94
N ASP A 650 5.38 24.30 37.61
CA ASP A 650 5.05 24.74 36.24
C ASP A 650 4.36 23.67 35.33
N LEU A 651 3.39 22.89 35.82
CA LEU A 651 2.73 21.83 35.02
C LEU A 651 1.19 21.82 34.95
N ASP A 652 0.47 22.67 35.68
CA ASP A 652 -0.97 22.44 35.91
C ASP A 652 -1.89 22.96 34.78
N ASP A 653 -1.57 24.08 34.11
CA ASP A 653 -2.43 24.68 33.07
C ASP A 653 -2.58 23.85 31.76
N GLU A 654 -1.53 23.15 31.31
CA GLU A 654 -1.56 22.40 30.03
C GLU A 654 -1.76 20.88 30.21
N SER A 655 -1.79 20.35 31.44
CA SER A 655 -1.77 18.91 31.69
C SER A 655 -3.12 18.29 32.07
N GLU A 656 -3.99 19.02 32.78
CA GLU A 656 -5.34 18.53 33.13
C GLU A 656 -6.25 18.44 31.89
N SER A 657 -6.26 19.49 31.06
CA SER A 657 -7.04 19.57 29.81
C SER A 657 -6.77 18.43 28.81
N LEU A 658 -5.61 17.78 28.91
CA LEU A 658 -5.23 16.62 28.10
C LEU A 658 -5.33 15.27 28.82
N GLN A 659 -5.60 15.22 30.13
CA GLN A 659 -5.79 13.96 30.88
C GLN A 659 -7.25 13.67 31.20
N GLU A 660 -8.06 14.67 31.52
CA GLU A 660 -9.51 14.48 31.73
C GLU A 660 -10.21 14.04 30.44
N GLU A 661 -9.83 14.64 29.29
CA GLU A 661 -10.40 14.36 27.96
C GLU A 661 -10.03 12.96 27.37
N PHE A 662 -9.55 12.04 28.20
CA PHE A 662 -9.35 10.61 27.87
C PHE A 662 -10.22 9.65 28.71
N ARG A 663 -11.09 10.13 29.60
CA ARG A 663 -12.16 9.31 30.19
C ARG A 663 -13.45 9.43 29.36
N GLU A 664 -13.73 8.44 28.53
CA GLU A 664 -15.09 8.27 28.01
C GLU A 664 -16.06 7.86 29.14
N PRO A 665 -17.34 8.29 29.11
CA PRO A 665 -18.33 7.88 30.10
C PRO A 665 -18.58 6.37 30.04
N ARG A 666 -18.68 5.71 31.21
CA ARG A 666 -19.21 4.35 31.29
C ARG A 666 -20.72 4.39 30.99
N SER A 667 -21.18 3.53 30.10
CA SER A 667 -22.61 3.26 29.89
C SER A 667 -23.23 2.68 31.17
N PRO A 668 -24.29 3.28 31.73
CA PRO A 668 -24.95 2.76 32.92
C PRO A 668 -26.05 1.75 32.56
N GLU A 669 -25.80 0.45 32.74
CA GLU A 669 -26.88 -0.54 32.88
C GLU A 669 -26.40 -1.84 33.56
N GLN A 670 -27.30 -2.45 34.33
CA GLN A 670 -27.27 -3.82 34.88
C GLN A 670 -26.22 -4.21 35.94
N SER A 671 -26.52 -3.90 37.20
CA SER A 671 -26.60 -4.82 38.36
C SER A 671 -27.07 -3.97 39.55
N GLN A 672 -27.89 -4.35 40.53
CA GLN A 672 -28.77 -5.47 40.90
C GLN A 672 -29.17 -5.12 42.38
N LEU A 673 -30.11 -5.84 43.01
CA LEU A 673 -30.64 -5.52 44.35
C LEU A 673 -29.58 -5.49 45.48
N HIS A 674 -29.72 -4.53 46.41
CA HIS A 674 -29.85 -4.67 47.89
C HIS A 674 -29.63 -3.26 48.53
N GLN A 675 -30.11 -2.88 49.73
CA GLN A 675 -31.34 -3.17 50.50
C GLN A 675 -31.34 -2.26 51.75
N ALA A 676 -32.50 -1.65 52.10
CA ALA A 676 -32.83 -0.95 53.36
C ALA A 676 -32.18 0.43 53.70
N ASP A 677 -33.00 1.23 54.40
CA ASP A 677 -32.80 2.43 55.26
C ASP A 677 -32.07 3.69 54.72
N ASP A 678 -32.42 4.93 55.10
CA ASP A 678 -33.39 5.40 56.12
C ASP A 678 -34.18 6.70 55.70
N ARG A 679 -34.88 7.33 56.65
CA ARG A 679 -36.04 8.24 56.52
C ARG A 679 -35.76 9.75 56.26
N PRO A 680 -36.80 10.58 55.93
CA PRO A 680 -36.63 11.82 55.15
C PRO A 680 -36.90 13.16 55.88
N LYS A 681 -36.61 14.27 55.19
CA LYS A 681 -37.23 15.62 55.32
C LYS A 681 -37.39 16.19 53.88
N VAL A 682 -38.49 16.75 53.36
CA VAL A 682 -39.65 17.54 53.84
C VAL A 682 -39.43 19.06 53.78
N SER A 683 -40.26 19.74 52.97
CA SER A 683 -40.42 21.21 52.80
C SER A 683 -39.21 21.99 52.23
N SER A 684 -39.35 23.17 51.59
CA SER A 684 -40.50 24.09 51.47
C SER A 684 -40.57 24.87 50.14
N ILE A 685 -41.79 25.18 49.69
CA ILE A 685 -42.18 26.32 48.81
C ILE A 685 -42.89 27.38 49.72
N PRO A 686 -43.30 28.61 49.31
CA PRO A 686 -43.47 29.18 47.95
C PRO A 686 -43.09 30.70 47.74
N SER A 687 -43.42 31.22 46.54
CA SER A 687 -44.04 32.56 46.27
C SER A 687 -43.16 33.84 46.24
N PRO A 688 -43.63 34.97 45.64
CA PRO A 688 -44.50 35.14 44.44
C PRO A 688 -43.99 36.29 43.48
N ASP A 689 -44.93 36.91 42.75
CA ASP A 689 -44.92 38.28 42.16
C ASP A 689 -44.17 38.53 40.82
N GLU A 690 -44.72 39.26 39.83
CA GLU A 690 -46.13 39.64 39.52
C GLU A 690 -46.28 40.11 38.03
N ALA A 691 -47.46 40.64 37.65
CA ALA A 691 -47.76 41.46 36.46
C ALA A 691 -47.88 40.83 35.05
N GLU A 692 -49.06 40.25 34.77
CA GLU A 692 -49.77 40.30 33.47
C GLU A 692 -50.57 41.65 33.37
N PRO A 693 -51.55 41.94 32.46
CA PRO A 693 -52.08 41.22 31.28
C PRO A 693 -52.29 42.07 29.99
N GLN A 694 -52.71 41.41 28.89
CA GLN A 694 -53.84 41.72 27.96
C GLN A 694 -53.62 40.91 26.66
N ASP A 695 -54.39 39.85 26.31
CA ASP A 695 -55.85 39.75 26.05
C ASP A 695 -56.27 40.73 24.94
N THR A 696 -56.83 40.35 23.77
CA THR A 696 -58.04 39.56 23.46
C THR A 696 -57.91 38.86 22.09
N THR A 697 -58.68 37.87 21.56
CA THR A 697 -59.83 36.96 21.91
C THR A 697 -60.09 36.07 20.65
N ARG A 698 -60.79 34.92 20.57
CA ARG A 698 -61.27 33.84 21.49
C ARG A 698 -61.92 32.72 20.61
N VAL A 699 -61.89 31.45 21.07
CA VAL A 699 -63.02 30.45 21.15
C VAL A 699 -63.78 30.08 19.83
N ASN A 700 -64.09 28.81 19.52
CA ASN A 700 -64.80 27.85 20.39
C ASN A 700 -64.51 26.36 20.11
N GLU A 701 -64.94 25.53 21.06
CA GLU A 701 -64.91 24.07 21.08
C GLU A 701 -66.35 23.49 20.95
N ILE A 702 -66.50 22.16 21.08
CA ILE A 702 -67.77 21.43 21.30
C ILE A 702 -68.75 21.34 20.11
N ARG A 703 -68.83 20.14 19.50
CA ARG A 703 -70.07 19.34 19.56
C ARG A 703 -69.83 17.84 19.33
N LYS A 704 -70.60 17.02 20.05
CA LYS A 704 -70.67 15.55 19.93
C LYS A 704 -71.71 15.13 18.86
N GLU A 705 -71.46 13.97 18.26
CA GLU A 705 -72.42 12.93 17.83
C GLU A 705 -73.77 13.35 17.22
N THR A 706 -73.99 13.05 15.93
CA THR A 706 -75.15 12.24 15.47
C THR A 706 -75.07 11.83 13.99
N ALA A 707 -75.53 10.59 13.72
CA ALA A 707 -76.02 10.03 12.44
C ALA A 707 -75.11 9.98 11.18
N GLY A 708 -75.44 9.07 10.24
CA GLY A 708 -74.97 9.15 8.84
C GLY A 708 -74.16 7.97 8.28
N SER A 709 -74.42 6.72 8.64
CA SER A 709 -73.71 5.57 8.06
C SER A 709 -74.20 5.21 6.64
N THR A 710 -73.47 5.64 5.61
CA THR A 710 -73.59 5.12 4.23
C THR A 710 -72.43 4.18 3.91
N ASP A 711 -72.67 2.87 4.09
CA ASP A 711 -71.64 1.81 3.91
C ASP A 711 -71.33 1.54 2.42
N THR A 712 -70.60 2.45 1.79
CA THR A 712 -70.01 2.22 0.46
C THR A 712 -68.82 1.28 0.58
N LYS A 713 -69.09 -0.03 0.49
CA LYS A 713 -68.09 -1.10 0.53
C LYS A 713 -66.86 -0.75 -0.33
N PRO A 714 -65.64 -0.68 0.25
CA PRO A 714 -64.44 -0.31 -0.50
C PRO A 714 -64.16 -1.32 -1.61
N GLY A 715 -63.90 -0.81 -2.81
CA GLY A 715 -63.65 -1.62 -4.01
C GLY A 715 -62.42 -2.52 -3.90
N LEU A 716 -62.32 -3.48 -4.82
CA LEU A 716 -61.28 -4.52 -4.79
C LEU A 716 -59.85 -3.93 -4.73
N LEU A 717 -59.62 -2.84 -5.47
CA LEU A 717 -58.37 -2.07 -5.44
C LEU A 717 -58.08 -1.47 -4.05
N THR A 718 -59.06 -0.79 -3.45
CA THR A 718 -58.91 -0.16 -2.12
C THR A 718 -58.65 -1.18 -1.03
N ARG A 719 -59.33 -2.35 -1.08
CA ARG A 719 -59.06 -3.50 -0.20
C ARG A 719 -57.63 -4.03 -0.37
N THR A 720 -57.12 -4.11 -1.60
CA THR A 720 -55.75 -4.55 -1.87
C THR A 720 -54.72 -3.58 -1.31
N VAL A 721 -54.92 -2.26 -1.50
CA VAL A 721 -54.05 -1.21 -0.94
C VAL A 721 -54.07 -1.23 0.59
N GLN A 722 -55.23 -1.42 1.23
CA GLN A 722 -55.30 -1.61 2.69
C GLN A 722 -54.56 -2.87 3.15
N ARG A 723 -54.66 -3.99 2.41
CA ARG A 723 -53.98 -5.25 2.75
C ARG A 723 -52.45 -5.13 2.69
N PHE A 724 -51.92 -4.32 1.77
CA PHE A 724 -50.49 -3.97 1.71
C PHE A 724 -50.05 -2.99 2.82
N ARG A 725 -50.94 -2.10 3.31
CA ARG A 725 -50.66 -1.28 4.50
C ARG A 725 -50.60 -2.09 5.81
N THR A 726 -51.12 -3.32 5.83
CA THR A 726 -51.19 -4.19 7.02
C THR A 726 -50.32 -5.45 6.94
N LEU A 727 -49.35 -5.52 6.01
CA LEU A 727 -48.32 -6.55 6.04
C LEU A 727 -47.38 -6.30 7.23
N ASP A 728 -47.62 -7.01 8.33
CA ASP A 728 -46.71 -6.96 9.47
C ASP A 728 -45.34 -7.50 9.07
N THR A 729 -44.35 -6.61 9.14
CA THR A 729 -42.96 -6.84 8.73
C THR A 729 -42.06 -6.99 9.96
N SER A 730 -42.63 -7.33 11.11
CA SER A 730 -41.96 -7.56 12.41
C SER A 730 -40.75 -8.50 12.38
N TRP A 731 -40.62 -9.37 11.37
CA TRP A 731 -39.44 -10.23 11.17
C TRP A 731 -38.22 -9.55 10.50
N LEU A 732 -38.36 -8.30 10.02
CA LEU A 732 -37.33 -7.56 9.28
C LEU A 732 -36.81 -6.37 10.10
N PRO A 733 -35.48 -6.13 10.19
CA PRO A 733 -34.88 -5.14 11.08
C PRO A 733 -34.98 -3.68 10.57
N PHE A 734 -35.96 -3.37 9.70
CA PHE A 734 -36.08 -2.09 9.03
C PHE A 734 -37.23 -1.24 9.60
N ARG A 735 -36.89 -0.01 9.98
CA ARG A 735 -37.80 1.04 10.46
C ARG A 735 -38.98 1.21 9.48
N LYS A 736 -40.23 1.23 10.00
CA LYS A 736 -41.51 1.30 9.25
C LYS A 736 -41.37 2.04 7.92
N ILE A 737 -41.33 1.28 6.82
CA ILE A 737 -41.12 1.79 5.47
C ILE A 737 -42.40 2.50 5.00
N THR A 738 -42.29 3.73 4.50
CA THR A 738 -43.45 4.45 3.95
C THR A 738 -43.78 3.96 2.55
N PHE A 739 -45.04 4.07 2.12
CA PHE A 739 -45.49 3.59 0.81
C PHE A 739 -44.64 4.14 -0.35
N GLY A 740 -44.33 5.44 -0.35
CA GLY A 740 -43.43 6.05 -1.34
C GLY A 740 -41.96 5.60 -1.26
N GLN A 741 -41.49 5.07 -0.13
CA GLN A 741 -40.17 4.41 -0.02
C GLN A 741 -40.21 2.99 -0.59
N ALA A 742 -41.31 2.25 -0.40
CA ALA A 742 -41.52 0.95 -1.02
C ALA A 742 -41.54 1.07 -2.55
N LEU A 743 -42.37 1.98 -3.09
CA LEU A 743 -42.41 2.26 -4.53
C LEU A 743 -41.03 2.68 -5.08
N MET A 744 -40.26 3.50 -4.36
CA MET A 744 -38.89 3.87 -4.74
C MET A 744 -37.96 2.65 -4.85
N ALA A 745 -37.99 1.75 -3.85
CA ALA A 745 -37.16 0.55 -3.85
C ALA A 745 -37.55 -0.39 -5.01
N THR A 746 -38.86 -0.55 -5.28
CA THR A 746 -39.34 -1.32 -6.43
C THR A 746 -38.99 -0.64 -7.75
N SER A 747 -39.02 0.70 -7.86
CA SER A 747 -38.57 1.42 -9.06
C SER A 747 -37.09 1.19 -9.38
N ILE A 748 -36.23 1.16 -8.37
CA ILE A 748 -34.81 0.80 -8.52
C ILE A 748 -34.66 -0.63 -9.04
N GLY A 749 -35.44 -1.58 -8.49
CA GLY A 749 -35.47 -2.97 -8.95
C GLY A 749 -35.99 -3.14 -10.38
N VAL A 750 -37.05 -2.42 -10.76
CA VAL A 750 -37.62 -2.42 -12.12
C VAL A 750 -36.62 -1.88 -13.13
N TYR A 751 -35.98 -0.74 -12.86
CA TYR A 751 -34.92 -0.21 -13.72
C TYR A 751 -33.78 -1.22 -13.88
N ALA A 752 -33.30 -1.80 -12.77
CA ALA A 752 -32.22 -2.79 -12.80
C ALA A 752 -32.59 -4.03 -13.63
N ALA A 753 -33.81 -4.58 -13.45
CA ALA A 753 -34.31 -5.71 -14.22
C ALA A 753 -34.35 -5.38 -15.73
N CYS A 754 -34.93 -4.24 -16.11
CA CYS A 754 -35.03 -3.81 -17.50
C CYS A 754 -33.67 -3.52 -18.17
N ARG A 755 -32.57 -3.44 -17.41
CA ARG A 755 -31.21 -3.32 -17.97
C ARG A 755 -30.39 -4.59 -17.88
N LEU A 756 -30.52 -5.40 -16.82
CA LEU A 756 -29.67 -6.57 -16.59
C LEU A 756 -30.21 -7.87 -17.21
N ILE A 757 -31.53 -7.99 -17.41
CA ILE A 757 -32.12 -9.16 -18.11
C ILE A 757 -31.62 -9.18 -19.56
N ASN A 758 -31.01 -10.29 -19.95
CA ASN A 758 -30.48 -10.59 -21.30
C ASN A 758 -29.56 -9.48 -21.86
N LEU A 759 -28.69 -8.92 -21.02
CA LEU A 759 -27.82 -7.78 -21.36
C LEU A 759 -26.67 -8.13 -22.32
N ALA A 760 -26.29 -9.41 -22.38
CA ALA A 760 -25.40 -9.90 -23.44
C ALA A 760 -26.12 -9.92 -24.79
N ASP A 761 -27.37 -10.40 -24.79
CA ASP A 761 -28.13 -10.77 -25.99
C ASP A 761 -28.84 -9.57 -26.65
N TYR A 762 -29.17 -8.53 -25.87
CA TYR A 762 -29.74 -7.29 -26.39
C TYR A 762 -29.12 -6.03 -25.75
N PRO A 763 -28.60 -5.06 -26.55
CA PRO A 763 -28.62 -5.02 -28.02
C PRO A 763 -27.79 -6.13 -28.68
N ILE A 764 -28.27 -6.62 -29.83
CA ILE A 764 -27.74 -7.82 -30.51
C ILE A 764 -26.36 -7.60 -31.15
N TYR A 765 -26.09 -6.37 -31.59
CA TYR A 765 -24.73 -5.96 -31.94
C TYR A 765 -23.89 -5.83 -30.66
N PHE A 766 -22.60 -6.12 -30.73
CA PHE A 766 -21.61 -5.70 -29.73
C PHE A 766 -20.47 -4.99 -30.48
N PHE A 767 -20.50 -3.66 -30.45
CA PHE A 767 -19.67 -2.85 -31.36
C PHE A 767 -18.24 -2.69 -30.82
N THR A 768 -17.28 -2.36 -31.69
CA THR A 768 -15.89 -2.09 -31.29
C THR A 768 -15.79 -1.00 -30.23
N ASP A 769 -16.58 0.08 -30.37
CA ASP A 769 -16.69 1.18 -29.40
C ASP A 769 -17.22 0.76 -28.00
N GLU A 770 -17.87 -0.40 -27.88
CA GLU A 770 -18.19 -1.01 -26.59
C GLU A 770 -17.05 -1.90 -26.08
N ALA A 771 -16.51 -2.77 -26.94
CA ALA A 771 -15.49 -3.74 -26.59
C ALA A 771 -14.18 -3.08 -26.12
N VAL A 772 -13.78 -2.01 -26.82
CA VAL A 772 -12.53 -1.28 -26.62
C VAL A 772 -12.36 -0.78 -25.17
N GLN A 773 -13.45 -0.47 -24.47
CA GLN A 773 -13.41 0.03 -23.08
C GLN A 773 -12.76 -0.98 -22.12
N THR A 774 -13.17 -2.25 -22.23
CA THR A 774 -12.69 -3.34 -21.37
C THR A 774 -11.43 -4.00 -21.92
N VAL A 775 -11.21 -3.93 -23.24
CA VAL A 775 -9.95 -4.34 -23.88
C VAL A 775 -8.82 -3.43 -23.43
N LEU A 776 -8.92 -2.11 -23.62
CA LEU A 776 -7.91 -1.16 -23.15
C LEU A 776 -7.71 -1.21 -21.62
N ALA A 777 -8.77 -1.46 -20.83
CA ALA A 777 -8.62 -1.65 -19.39
C ALA A 777 -7.83 -2.92 -19.02
N SER A 778 -7.90 -3.97 -19.85
CA SER A 778 -7.09 -5.18 -19.72
C SER A 778 -5.64 -4.94 -20.16
N ASP A 779 -5.44 -4.23 -21.26
CA ASP A 779 -4.12 -3.95 -21.83
C ASP A 779 -3.33 -2.98 -20.94
N PHE A 780 -3.97 -1.90 -20.48
CA PHE A 780 -3.42 -0.94 -19.52
C PHE A 780 -2.98 -1.56 -18.18
N VAL A 781 -3.65 -2.64 -17.74
CA VAL A 781 -3.25 -3.39 -16.55
C VAL A 781 -2.09 -4.34 -16.84
N ARG A 782 -2.05 -4.96 -18.03
CA ARG A 782 -0.89 -5.76 -18.51
C ARG A 782 0.36 -4.88 -18.58
N ASP A 783 0.22 -3.68 -19.14
CA ASP A 783 1.33 -2.76 -19.44
C ASP A 783 1.68 -1.84 -18.26
N GLY A 784 1.38 -2.26 -17.03
CA GLY A 784 1.87 -1.61 -15.80
C GLY A 784 1.31 -0.20 -15.54
N PHE A 785 0.12 0.11 -16.06
CA PHE A 785 -0.52 1.43 -16.05
C PHE A 785 0.15 2.50 -16.95
N TYR A 786 0.74 2.04 -18.06
CA TYR A 786 1.18 2.88 -19.19
C TYR A 786 0.23 2.72 -20.38
N GLY A 787 0.02 3.80 -21.14
CA GLY A 787 -0.63 3.74 -22.46
C GLY A 787 0.32 3.24 -23.55
N TYR A 788 -0.22 2.98 -24.74
CA TYR A 788 0.58 2.61 -25.93
C TYR A 788 1.53 3.73 -26.40
N ASP A 789 1.22 4.97 -26.02
CA ASP A 789 2.06 6.16 -26.12
C ASP A 789 3.25 6.18 -25.12
N GLY A 790 3.35 5.20 -24.22
CA GLY A 790 4.33 5.18 -23.14
C GLY A 790 4.05 6.19 -22.01
N VAL A 791 2.85 6.77 -21.94
CA VAL A 791 2.48 7.73 -20.90
C VAL A 791 1.89 7.01 -19.68
N PHE A 792 2.48 7.25 -18.50
CA PHE A 792 1.93 6.78 -17.23
C PHE A 792 0.60 7.47 -16.91
N LEU A 793 -0.43 6.67 -16.63
CA LEU A 793 -1.83 7.12 -16.43
C LEU A 793 -2.27 8.08 -17.56
N PRO A 794 -2.43 7.62 -18.81
CA PRO A 794 -2.74 8.49 -19.94
C PRO A 794 -4.09 9.18 -19.73
N THR A 795 -4.20 10.43 -20.16
CA THR A 795 -5.41 11.24 -19.91
C THR A 795 -6.57 10.80 -20.80
N TYR A 796 -6.26 10.47 -22.05
CA TYR A 796 -7.13 9.73 -22.95
C TYR A 796 -6.32 8.55 -23.52
N PHE A 797 -7.02 7.46 -23.81
CA PHE A 797 -6.47 6.31 -24.53
C PHE A 797 -6.75 6.43 -26.03
N GLU A 798 -5.87 5.82 -26.80
CA GLU A 798 -6.01 5.66 -28.25
C GLU A 798 -7.14 4.67 -28.58
N ASN A 799 -8.02 5.07 -29.49
CA ASN A 799 -9.12 4.27 -30.02
C ASN A 799 -9.06 4.32 -31.54
N SER A 800 -8.52 3.26 -32.14
CA SER A 800 -8.10 3.21 -33.55
C SER A 800 -7.11 4.33 -33.90
N MET A 801 -7.57 5.47 -34.42
CA MET A 801 -6.75 6.62 -34.80
C MET A 801 -7.01 7.88 -33.95
N LEU A 802 -7.76 7.79 -32.85
CA LEU A 802 -8.23 8.95 -32.09
C LEU A 802 -8.04 8.79 -30.58
N TYR A 803 -7.52 9.81 -29.91
CA TYR A 803 -7.40 9.82 -28.44
C TYR A 803 -8.70 10.35 -27.84
N ASN A 804 -9.69 9.48 -27.66
CA ASN A 804 -11.04 9.88 -27.23
C ASN A 804 -11.56 9.23 -25.94
N LEU A 805 -11.08 8.05 -25.56
CA LEU A 805 -11.58 7.30 -24.39
C LEU A 805 -10.86 7.68 -23.11
N SER A 806 -11.52 7.68 -21.95
CA SER A 806 -10.85 8.00 -20.68
C SER A 806 -11.53 7.37 -19.46
N LEU A 807 -12.47 8.05 -18.79
CA LEU A 807 -13.15 7.51 -17.61
C LEU A 807 -13.88 6.20 -17.92
N SER A 808 -14.34 6.07 -19.16
CA SER A 808 -14.91 4.90 -19.83
C SER A 808 -14.01 3.65 -19.78
N VAL A 809 -12.69 3.81 -19.92
CA VAL A 809 -11.69 2.73 -19.72
C VAL A 809 -11.37 2.55 -18.23
N TYR A 810 -11.07 3.65 -17.52
CA TYR A 810 -10.66 3.58 -16.10
C TYR A 810 -11.69 2.88 -15.20
N ILE A 811 -12.99 3.03 -15.50
CA ILE A 811 -14.07 2.42 -14.70
C ILE A 811 -14.24 0.91 -14.94
N GLN A 812 -13.75 0.38 -16.07
CA GLN A 812 -13.76 -1.06 -16.38
C GLN A 812 -12.64 -1.83 -15.67
N ILE A 813 -11.56 -1.17 -15.21
CA ILE A 813 -10.38 -1.80 -14.59
C ILE A 813 -10.77 -2.71 -13.41
N ILE A 814 -11.58 -2.22 -12.47
CA ILE A 814 -11.98 -2.99 -11.28
C ILE A 814 -12.92 -4.15 -11.65
N PRO A 815 -13.99 -3.97 -12.44
CA PRO A 815 -14.80 -5.05 -13.00
C PRO A 815 -13.97 -6.12 -13.73
N TYR A 816 -13.06 -5.72 -14.61
CA TYR A 816 -12.15 -6.62 -15.33
C TYR A 816 -11.27 -7.43 -14.38
N LEU A 817 -10.65 -6.79 -13.39
CA LEU A 817 -9.80 -7.46 -12.38
C LEU A 817 -10.56 -8.45 -11.48
N LEU A 818 -11.88 -8.34 -11.39
CA LEU A 818 -12.74 -9.20 -10.56
C LEU A 818 -13.42 -10.33 -11.36
N PHE A 819 -13.75 -10.08 -12.64
CA PHE A 819 -14.64 -10.94 -13.43
C PHE A 819 -14.12 -11.27 -14.85
N GLY A 820 -12.96 -10.76 -15.25
CA GLY A 820 -12.39 -10.96 -16.59
C GLY A 820 -13.07 -10.14 -17.69
N LYS A 821 -12.73 -10.45 -18.95
CA LYS A 821 -13.32 -9.80 -20.13
C LYS A 821 -14.62 -10.51 -20.53
N SER A 822 -15.74 -9.80 -20.59
CA SER A 822 -16.99 -10.29 -21.19
C SER A 822 -17.93 -9.15 -21.60
N ILE A 823 -18.83 -9.44 -22.54
CA ILE A 823 -19.90 -8.53 -23.01
C ILE A 823 -20.76 -8.08 -21.82
N PHE A 824 -21.22 -9.05 -21.01
CA PHE A 824 -22.08 -8.79 -19.86
C PHE A 824 -21.44 -7.83 -18.85
N ILE A 825 -20.19 -8.07 -18.42
CA ILE A 825 -19.51 -7.18 -17.46
C ILE A 825 -19.33 -5.77 -18.03
N THR A 826 -18.87 -5.69 -19.28
CA THR A 826 -18.64 -4.43 -19.99
C THR A 826 -19.89 -3.55 -20.02
N ARG A 827 -21.05 -4.14 -20.31
CA ARG A 827 -22.35 -3.46 -20.33
C ARG A 827 -22.97 -3.25 -18.94
N ALA A 828 -22.82 -4.20 -18.02
CA ALA A 828 -23.39 -4.12 -16.67
C ALA A 828 -22.85 -2.90 -15.89
N VAL A 829 -21.60 -2.51 -16.13
CA VAL A 829 -21.00 -1.29 -15.57
C VAL A 829 -21.76 -0.05 -16.04
N SER A 830 -22.00 0.10 -17.35
CA SER A 830 -22.82 1.17 -17.92
C SER A 830 -24.26 1.16 -17.37
N ALA A 831 -24.89 -0.02 -17.32
CA ALA A 831 -26.23 -0.20 -16.78
C ALA A 831 -26.35 0.26 -15.30
N LEU A 832 -25.41 -0.12 -14.44
CA LEU A 832 -25.38 0.27 -13.02
C LEU A 832 -25.12 1.77 -12.83
N ILE A 833 -24.27 2.37 -13.67
CA ILE A 833 -24.00 3.81 -13.65
C ILE A 833 -25.26 4.58 -14.09
N SER A 834 -25.94 4.12 -15.14
CA SER A 834 -27.21 4.71 -15.61
C SER A 834 -28.33 4.63 -14.57
N LEU A 835 -28.41 3.54 -13.81
CA LEU A 835 -29.33 3.38 -12.67
C LEU A 835 -29.05 4.42 -11.57
N SER A 836 -27.77 4.70 -11.28
CA SER A 836 -27.39 5.75 -10.33
C SER A 836 -27.88 7.13 -10.77
N ALA A 837 -27.86 7.41 -12.08
CA ALA A 837 -28.32 8.66 -12.65
C ALA A 837 -29.86 8.77 -12.66
N ALA A 838 -30.57 7.69 -12.99
CA ALA A 838 -32.04 7.63 -12.86
C ALA A 838 -32.49 7.89 -11.41
N TYR A 839 -31.74 7.36 -10.43
CA TYR A 839 -31.94 7.68 -9.01
C TYR A 839 -31.62 9.15 -8.69
N ALA A 840 -30.56 9.73 -9.27
CA ALA A 840 -30.25 11.15 -9.11
C ALA A 840 -31.33 12.08 -9.68
N ILE A 841 -32.00 11.74 -10.81
CA ILE A 841 -33.19 12.47 -11.29
C ILE A 841 -34.30 12.44 -10.23
N SER A 842 -34.53 11.28 -9.61
CA SER A 842 -35.51 11.16 -8.52
C SER A 842 -35.12 12.02 -7.30
N LEU A 843 -33.84 12.07 -6.94
CA LEU A 843 -33.34 12.96 -5.88
C LEU A 843 -33.51 14.44 -6.25
N ILE A 844 -33.34 14.83 -7.52
CA ILE A 844 -33.63 16.19 -8.01
C ILE A 844 -35.12 16.52 -7.82
N LEU A 845 -36.04 15.66 -8.28
CA LEU A 845 -37.48 15.86 -8.08
C LEU A 845 -37.86 15.98 -6.59
N LYS A 846 -37.24 15.16 -5.74
CA LYS A 846 -37.47 15.15 -4.29
C LYS A 846 -36.90 16.37 -3.57
N LYS A 847 -35.74 16.89 -3.97
CA LYS A 847 -34.99 17.94 -3.25
C LYS A 847 -35.15 19.34 -3.81
N ALA A 848 -35.32 19.49 -5.11
CA ALA A 848 -35.53 20.78 -5.76
C ALA A 848 -37.01 21.17 -5.78
N PHE A 849 -37.87 20.21 -6.13
CA PHE A 849 -39.28 20.45 -6.42
C PHE A 849 -40.24 19.88 -5.35
N ASN A 850 -39.70 19.24 -4.30
CA ASN A 850 -40.44 18.64 -3.18
C ASN A 850 -41.50 17.59 -3.59
N PHE A 851 -41.29 16.87 -4.71
CA PHE A 851 -42.27 15.88 -5.20
C PHE A 851 -42.36 14.66 -4.27
N ARG A 852 -43.53 14.47 -3.65
CA ARG A 852 -43.91 13.27 -2.85
C ARG A 852 -43.60 11.98 -3.61
N HIS A 853 -44.11 11.88 -4.84
CA HIS A 853 -43.99 10.72 -5.72
C HIS A 853 -42.76 10.80 -6.65
N SER A 854 -41.62 11.24 -6.10
CA SER A 854 -40.35 11.42 -6.83
C SER A 854 -39.83 10.17 -7.57
N TRP A 855 -40.30 8.97 -7.22
CA TRP A 855 -39.99 7.71 -7.91
C TRP A 855 -40.42 7.73 -9.39
N ILE A 856 -41.40 8.55 -9.76
CA ILE A 856 -41.88 8.72 -11.14
C ILE A 856 -40.73 9.12 -12.08
N GLY A 857 -39.85 10.05 -11.68
CA GLY A 857 -38.75 10.50 -12.55
C GLY A 857 -37.73 9.41 -12.90
N LEU A 858 -37.51 8.45 -12.00
CA LEU A 858 -36.66 7.29 -12.23
C LEU A 858 -37.30 6.38 -13.30
N LEU A 859 -38.58 6.08 -13.13
CA LEU A 859 -39.34 5.25 -14.07
C LEU A 859 -39.52 5.93 -15.44
N VAL A 860 -39.84 7.23 -15.47
CA VAL A 860 -39.95 8.03 -16.72
C VAL A 860 -38.65 7.97 -17.51
N PHE A 861 -37.50 8.22 -16.86
CA PHE A 861 -36.20 8.15 -17.53
C PHE A 861 -35.86 6.74 -18.00
N SER A 862 -36.32 5.69 -17.30
CA SER A 862 -36.11 4.30 -17.71
C SER A 862 -36.82 3.92 -19.01
N ILE A 863 -37.97 4.56 -19.32
CA ILE A 863 -38.86 4.23 -20.44
C ILE A 863 -38.84 5.25 -21.59
N LEU A 864 -37.80 6.09 -21.65
CA LEU A 864 -37.46 6.82 -22.88
C LEU A 864 -36.74 5.83 -23.81
N PRO A 865 -37.28 5.47 -24.99
CA PRO A 865 -36.72 4.41 -25.84
C PRO A 865 -35.23 4.58 -26.15
N ALA A 866 -34.79 5.79 -26.50
CA ALA A 866 -33.36 6.06 -26.74
C ALA A 866 -32.49 5.85 -25.49
N TRP A 867 -32.98 6.19 -24.29
CA TRP A 867 -32.24 5.91 -23.06
C TRP A 867 -32.26 4.42 -22.74
N PHE A 868 -33.39 3.71 -22.95
CA PHE A 868 -33.48 2.27 -22.76
C PHE A 868 -32.45 1.51 -23.60
N LEU A 869 -32.38 1.83 -24.90
CA LEU A 869 -31.42 1.23 -25.83
C LEU A 869 -29.97 1.54 -25.40
N HIS A 870 -29.62 2.82 -25.29
CA HIS A 870 -28.22 3.19 -25.05
C HIS A 870 -27.72 2.81 -23.65
N SER A 871 -28.53 2.88 -22.59
CA SER A 871 -28.09 2.46 -21.24
C SER A 871 -27.98 0.94 -21.04
N ARG A 872 -28.19 0.15 -22.11
CA ARG A 872 -27.78 -1.27 -22.21
C ARG A 872 -26.47 -1.46 -22.99
N THR A 873 -25.92 -0.41 -23.61
CA THR A 873 -24.61 -0.43 -24.27
C THR A 873 -23.51 0.18 -23.39
N ALA A 874 -22.25 -0.12 -23.68
CA ALA A 874 -21.09 0.43 -22.98
C ALA A 874 -20.58 1.78 -23.53
N PHE A 875 -21.39 2.53 -24.29
CA PHE A 875 -20.97 3.79 -24.90
C PHE A 875 -20.73 4.94 -23.90
N GLU A 876 -19.66 5.70 -24.15
CA GLU A 876 -19.24 6.90 -23.42
C GLU A 876 -20.35 7.92 -23.11
N THR A 877 -21.26 8.13 -24.06
CA THR A 877 -22.35 9.10 -23.92
C THR A 877 -23.28 8.78 -22.74
N VAL A 878 -23.46 7.50 -22.39
CA VAL A 878 -24.23 7.07 -21.19
C VAL A 878 -23.52 7.49 -19.91
N LEU A 879 -22.19 7.30 -19.86
CA LEU A 879 -21.34 7.67 -18.73
C LEU A 879 -21.29 9.20 -18.54
N PHE A 880 -21.20 9.95 -19.64
CA PHE A 880 -21.28 11.42 -19.65
C PHE A 880 -22.63 11.91 -19.12
N VAL A 881 -23.75 11.47 -19.69
CA VAL A 881 -25.08 11.89 -19.23
C VAL A 881 -25.29 11.51 -17.76
N SER A 882 -24.82 10.34 -17.34
CA SER A 882 -24.95 9.89 -15.96
C SER A 882 -24.18 10.74 -14.95
N THR A 883 -22.92 11.08 -15.25
CA THR A 883 -22.09 11.94 -14.38
C THR A 883 -22.56 13.41 -14.42
N PHE A 884 -23.05 13.87 -15.56
CA PHE A 884 -23.65 15.20 -15.76
C PHE A 884 -24.96 15.39 -14.97
N ILE A 885 -25.81 14.37 -14.89
CA ILE A 885 -27.00 14.38 -14.02
C ILE A 885 -26.59 14.55 -12.55
N TRP A 886 -25.58 13.81 -12.08
CA TRP A 886 -25.04 13.96 -10.72
C TRP A 886 -24.44 15.35 -10.48
N MET A 887 -23.71 15.92 -11.44
CA MET A 887 -23.22 17.30 -11.37
C MET A 887 -24.37 18.30 -11.14
N ILE A 888 -25.47 18.19 -11.91
CA ILE A 888 -26.63 19.07 -11.77
C ILE A 888 -27.36 18.85 -10.44
N TYR A 889 -27.46 17.61 -9.95
CA TYR A 889 -27.97 17.35 -8.61
C TYR A 889 -27.12 18.07 -7.55
N PHE A 890 -25.78 17.95 -7.59
CA PHE A 890 -24.93 18.68 -6.65
C PHE A 890 -24.98 20.20 -6.85
N TYR A 891 -25.26 20.71 -8.05
CA TYR A 891 -25.45 22.14 -8.29
C TYR A 891 -26.72 22.66 -7.61
N ILE A 892 -27.81 21.90 -7.70
CA ILE A 892 -29.05 22.19 -6.96
C ILE A 892 -28.81 22.16 -5.44
N ARG A 893 -28.09 21.15 -4.92
CA ARG A 893 -27.73 21.08 -3.49
C ARG A 893 -26.79 22.22 -3.07
N TYR A 894 -25.91 22.69 -3.96
CA TYR A 894 -25.08 23.88 -3.80
C TYR A 894 -25.93 25.16 -3.68
N ARG A 895 -26.94 25.31 -4.55
CA ARG A 895 -27.80 26.51 -4.58
C ARG A 895 -28.83 26.57 -3.46
N LEU A 896 -29.36 25.43 -3.02
CA LEU A 896 -30.50 25.34 -2.10
C LEU A 896 -30.15 24.91 -0.66
N GLU A 897 -29.04 24.20 -0.43
CA GLU A 897 -28.73 23.66 0.91
C GLU A 897 -27.37 24.08 1.48
N ASN A 898 -26.25 23.87 0.77
CA ASN A 898 -24.93 24.12 1.34
C ASN A 898 -23.87 24.49 0.28
N PRO A 899 -23.19 25.65 0.39
CA PRO A 899 -22.14 26.06 -0.53
C PRO A 899 -21.02 25.05 -0.74
N ARG A 900 -20.72 24.18 0.23
CA ARG A 900 -19.68 23.14 0.11
C ARG A 900 -19.99 22.09 -0.95
N TYR A 901 -21.24 21.95 -1.41
CA TYR A 901 -21.57 21.05 -2.52
C TYR A 901 -20.91 21.45 -3.85
N LEU A 902 -20.41 22.68 -3.99
CA LEU A 902 -19.64 23.11 -5.17
C LEU A 902 -18.43 22.21 -5.46
N TYR A 903 -17.78 21.64 -4.43
CA TYR A 903 -16.66 20.71 -4.65
C TYR A 903 -17.12 19.41 -5.34
N LEU A 904 -18.33 18.93 -5.03
CA LEU A 904 -18.91 17.76 -5.71
C LEU A 904 -19.45 18.12 -7.10
N VAL A 905 -19.96 19.34 -7.31
CA VAL A 905 -20.23 19.85 -8.68
C VAL A 905 -18.97 19.74 -9.53
N ILE A 906 -17.84 20.23 -9.02
CA ILE A 906 -16.59 20.28 -9.78
C ILE A 906 -15.97 18.89 -10.01
N VAL A 907 -16.07 17.98 -9.03
CA VAL A 907 -15.66 16.58 -9.22
C VAL A 907 -16.53 15.89 -10.28
N PHE A 908 -17.87 16.01 -10.22
CA PHE A 908 -18.74 15.38 -11.21
C PHE A 908 -18.70 16.07 -12.58
N ALA A 909 -18.40 17.37 -12.64
CA ALA A 909 -18.09 18.07 -13.89
C ALA A 909 -16.80 17.53 -14.52
N ALA A 910 -15.73 17.32 -13.74
CA ALA A 910 -14.50 16.71 -14.23
C ALA A 910 -14.73 15.26 -14.71
N LEU A 911 -15.49 14.45 -13.96
CA LEU A 911 -15.89 13.11 -14.41
C LEU A 911 -16.63 13.18 -15.76
N ALA A 912 -17.60 14.08 -15.92
CA ALA A 912 -18.30 14.28 -17.19
C ALA A 912 -17.36 14.75 -18.32
N PHE A 913 -16.43 15.67 -18.04
CA PHE A 913 -15.45 16.18 -19.00
C PHE A 913 -14.53 15.08 -19.56
N TYR A 914 -14.13 14.13 -18.70
CA TYR A 914 -13.35 12.94 -19.08
C TYR A 914 -14.24 11.72 -19.42
N SER A 915 -15.57 11.85 -19.49
CA SER A 915 -16.47 10.77 -19.91
C SER A 915 -16.68 10.69 -21.41
N TYR A 916 -16.69 11.84 -22.11
CA TYR A 916 -17.01 11.91 -23.54
C TYR A 916 -16.57 13.28 -24.11
N ARG A 917 -15.66 13.30 -25.09
CA ARG A 917 -15.14 14.56 -25.67
C ARG A 917 -16.23 15.44 -26.29
N GLY A 918 -17.26 14.86 -26.92
CA GLY A 918 -18.40 15.61 -27.47
C GLY A 918 -19.27 16.32 -26.42
N GLY A 919 -19.23 15.88 -25.16
CA GLY A 919 -19.95 16.49 -24.05
C GLY A 919 -19.29 17.76 -23.49
N GLN A 920 -18.04 18.04 -23.86
CA GLN A 920 -17.24 19.12 -23.26
C GLN A 920 -17.78 20.53 -23.56
N ILE A 921 -18.31 20.78 -24.76
CA ILE A 921 -18.96 22.07 -25.06
C ILE A 921 -20.23 22.26 -24.24
N ILE A 922 -21.03 21.20 -24.07
CA ILE A 922 -22.28 21.23 -23.30
C ILE A 922 -21.97 21.56 -21.83
N LEU A 923 -20.92 20.96 -21.28
CA LEU A 923 -20.41 21.21 -19.94
C LEU A 923 -19.89 22.64 -19.76
N PHE A 924 -19.10 23.14 -20.71
CA PHE A 924 -18.56 24.50 -20.69
C PHE A 924 -19.67 25.56 -20.79
N SER A 925 -20.60 25.39 -21.73
CA SER A 925 -21.74 26.29 -21.92
C SER A 925 -22.67 26.30 -20.70
N ILE A 926 -23.00 25.15 -20.10
CA ILE A 926 -23.83 25.15 -18.88
C ILE A 926 -23.07 25.76 -17.69
N GLY A 927 -21.77 25.52 -17.57
CA GLY A 927 -20.93 26.15 -16.54
C GLY A 927 -20.97 27.68 -16.59
N ILE A 928 -20.84 28.26 -17.79
CA ILE A 928 -20.95 29.71 -18.02
C ILE A 928 -22.38 30.20 -17.73
N LEU A 929 -23.40 29.53 -18.27
CA LEU A 929 -24.80 29.96 -18.11
C LEU A 929 -25.25 29.92 -16.66
N LEU A 930 -24.81 28.93 -15.87
CA LEU A 930 -25.06 28.87 -14.43
C LEU A 930 -24.31 29.98 -13.67
N LEU A 931 -23.02 30.19 -13.98
CA LEU A 931 -22.21 31.26 -13.37
C LEU A 931 -22.82 32.65 -13.58
N ILE A 932 -23.37 32.92 -14.77
CA ILE A 932 -24.07 34.18 -15.10
C ILE A 932 -25.44 34.23 -14.41
N SER A 933 -26.26 33.18 -14.56
CA SER A 933 -27.63 33.09 -14.01
C SER A 933 -27.70 33.32 -12.49
N ASP A 934 -26.69 32.81 -11.77
CA ASP A 934 -26.64 32.82 -10.31
C ASP A 934 -25.46 33.63 -9.75
N TRP A 935 -24.91 34.55 -10.54
CA TRP A 935 -23.76 35.40 -10.17
C TRP A 935 -23.88 36.05 -8.78
N SER A 936 -25.07 36.52 -8.41
CA SER A 936 -25.34 37.13 -7.11
C SER A 936 -25.21 36.16 -5.93
N TYR A 937 -25.43 34.86 -6.14
CA TYR A 937 -25.19 33.80 -5.15
C TYR A 937 -23.73 33.36 -5.13
N HIS A 938 -23.08 33.26 -6.29
CA HIS A 938 -21.65 32.96 -6.39
C HIS A 938 -20.81 34.04 -5.69
N ARG A 939 -21.12 35.33 -5.90
CA ARG A 939 -20.45 36.47 -5.23
C ARG A 939 -20.61 36.43 -3.70
N LYS A 940 -21.78 36.03 -3.18
CA LYS A 940 -22.00 35.82 -1.73
C LYS A 940 -21.16 34.67 -1.14
N ASN A 941 -20.69 33.75 -1.99
CA ASN A 941 -19.97 32.54 -1.57
C ASN A 941 -18.52 32.49 -2.09
N LEU A 942 -17.92 33.67 -2.33
CA LEU A 942 -16.64 33.83 -3.04
C LEU A 942 -15.49 32.97 -2.50
N ALA A 943 -15.36 32.83 -1.17
CA ALA A 943 -14.32 31.98 -0.56
C ALA A 943 -14.45 30.48 -0.90
N THR A 944 -15.67 30.00 -1.17
CA THR A 944 -15.93 28.65 -1.66
C THR A 944 -15.73 28.57 -3.18
N LEU A 945 -16.11 29.62 -3.92
CA LEU A 945 -15.89 29.73 -5.36
C LEU A 945 -14.41 29.68 -5.72
N ILE A 946 -13.55 30.42 -5.01
CA ILE A 946 -12.09 30.43 -5.21
C ILE A 946 -11.48 29.06 -4.92
N LYS A 947 -11.90 28.40 -3.82
CA LYS A 947 -11.45 27.02 -3.51
C LYS A 947 -11.93 26.01 -4.55
N GLY A 948 -13.14 26.22 -5.10
CA GLY A 948 -13.65 25.46 -6.23
C GLY A 948 -12.79 25.67 -7.48
N PHE A 949 -12.44 26.91 -7.82
CA PHE A 949 -11.59 27.24 -8.97
C PHE A 949 -10.22 26.54 -8.89
N PHE A 950 -9.56 26.54 -7.73
CA PHE A 950 -8.30 25.78 -7.54
C PHE A 950 -8.48 24.27 -7.67
N LEU A 951 -9.61 23.71 -7.20
CA LEU A 951 -9.93 22.29 -7.42
C LEU A 951 -10.19 21.97 -8.90
N ALA A 952 -10.88 22.86 -9.62
CA ALA A 952 -11.14 22.72 -11.05
C ALA A 952 -9.82 22.78 -11.85
N LEU A 953 -8.94 23.74 -11.54
CA LEU A 953 -7.62 23.87 -12.15
C LEU A 953 -6.76 22.62 -11.90
N PHE A 954 -6.76 22.08 -10.67
CA PHE A 954 -6.08 20.83 -10.35
C PHE A 954 -6.60 19.64 -11.17
N LEU A 955 -7.93 19.51 -11.30
CA LEU A 955 -8.55 18.45 -12.12
C LEU A 955 -8.40 18.68 -13.63
N LEU A 956 -7.98 19.88 -14.07
CA LEU A 956 -7.64 20.19 -15.46
C LEU A 956 -6.17 19.83 -15.81
N LEU A 957 -5.29 19.63 -14.83
CA LEU A 957 -3.87 19.33 -15.08
C LEU A 957 -3.64 18.11 -16.01
N PRO A 958 -4.38 16.99 -15.90
CA PRO A 958 -4.26 15.88 -16.86
C PRO A 958 -4.61 16.30 -18.30
N TYR A 959 -5.64 17.13 -18.47
CA TYR A 959 -6.02 17.67 -19.78
C TYR A 959 -4.98 18.62 -20.35
N LEU A 960 -4.41 19.51 -19.53
CA LEU A 960 -3.32 20.42 -19.94
C LEU A 960 -2.07 19.64 -20.35
N ARG A 961 -1.69 18.59 -19.60
CA ARG A 961 -0.61 17.66 -19.99
C ARG A 961 -0.90 17.01 -21.35
N PHE A 962 -2.12 16.52 -21.55
CA PHE A 962 -2.53 15.87 -22.80
C PHE A 962 -2.51 16.81 -24.00
N GLN A 963 -3.07 18.02 -23.88
CA GLN A 963 -3.05 19.02 -24.95
C GLN A 963 -1.63 19.48 -25.32
N ASN A 964 -0.67 19.41 -24.38
CA ASN A 964 0.74 19.70 -24.64
C ASN A 964 1.50 18.54 -25.33
N ILE A 965 0.97 17.32 -25.28
CA ILE A 965 1.55 16.15 -25.97
C ILE A 965 0.86 15.95 -27.34
N HIS A 966 -0.44 16.20 -27.43
CA HIS A 966 -1.29 15.94 -28.61
C HIS A 966 -2.04 17.20 -29.06
N SER A 967 -1.33 18.25 -29.49
CA SER A 967 -1.94 19.54 -29.88
C SER A 967 -3.00 19.40 -30.98
N GLU A 968 -2.74 18.56 -31.97
CA GLU A 968 -3.58 18.43 -33.17
C GLU A 968 -4.81 17.53 -32.97
N GLU A 969 -4.93 16.79 -31.87
CA GLU A 969 -6.01 15.82 -31.64
C GLU A 969 -7.41 16.46 -31.60
N ALA A 970 -7.52 17.74 -31.23
CA ALA A 970 -8.80 18.47 -31.29
C ALA A 970 -9.18 18.85 -32.73
N TYR A 971 -8.19 19.19 -33.56
CA TYR A 971 -8.37 19.51 -34.98
C TYR A 971 -8.67 18.23 -35.79
N PHE A 972 -7.87 17.18 -35.59
CA PHE A 972 -8.00 15.90 -36.28
C PHE A 972 -9.35 15.23 -36.00
N GLN A 973 -9.80 15.18 -34.73
CA GLN A 973 -11.10 14.59 -34.38
C GLN A 973 -12.27 15.29 -35.09
N LEU A 974 -12.29 16.64 -35.15
CA LEU A 974 -13.39 17.37 -35.81
C LEU A 974 -13.37 17.22 -37.33
N ARG A 975 -12.17 17.09 -37.92
CA ARG A 975 -11.99 16.79 -39.35
C ARG A 975 -12.46 15.37 -39.68
N MET A 976 -12.10 14.37 -38.87
CA MET A 976 -12.56 12.98 -38.99
C MET A 976 -14.08 12.84 -38.83
N LEU A 977 -14.71 13.70 -38.03
CA LEU A 977 -16.17 13.74 -37.86
C LEU A 977 -16.91 14.43 -39.02
N GLY A 978 -16.22 14.95 -40.04
CA GLY A 978 -16.86 15.65 -41.16
C GLY A 978 -17.52 16.98 -40.75
N SER A 979 -16.91 17.71 -39.81
CA SER A 979 -17.47 18.99 -39.35
C SER A 979 -17.35 20.08 -40.42
N TYR A 980 -18.50 20.64 -40.83
CA TYR A 980 -18.60 21.73 -41.81
C TYR A 980 -17.86 23.03 -41.41
N TRP A 981 -17.35 23.12 -40.17
CA TRP A 981 -16.46 24.19 -39.74
C TRP A 981 -15.12 24.19 -40.50
N PHE A 982 -14.71 23.05 -41.08
CA PHE A 982 -13.48 22.91 -41.87
C PHE A 982 -13.68 23.07 -43.38
N ASP A 983 -14.92 23.02 -43.87
CA ASP A 983 -15.25 23.24 -45.28
C ASP A 983 -14.89 24.66 -45.74
N ALA A 984 -14.70 24.85 -47.04
CA ALA A 984 -14.46 26.16 -47.67
C ALA A 984 -15.72 27.06 -47.76
N LEU A 985 -16.58 27.02 -46.74
CA LEU A 985 -17.84 27.78 -46.66
C LEU A 985 -17.65 29.15 -46.01
N PRO A 986 -18.33 30.22 -46.48
CA PRO A 986 -18.37 31.51 -45.80
C PRO A 986 -18.87 31.39 -44.35
N LEU A 987 -18.36 32.24 -43.44
CA LEU A 987 -18.72 32.21 -42.01
C LEU A 987 -20.24 32.28 -41.78
N ILE A 988 -20.96 33.10 -42.55
CA ILE A 988 -22.42 33.20 -42.49
C ILE A 988 -23.11 31.87 -42.83
N LYS A 989 -22.57 31.09 -43.78
CA LYS A 989 -23.09 29.76 -44.11
C LYS A 989 -22.81 28.74 -43.00
N LYS A 990 -21.62 28.78 -42.38
CA LYS A 990 -21.30 27.95 -41.20
C LYS A 990 -22.23 28.25 -40.01
N ILE A 991 -22.54 29.53 -39.78
CA ILE A 991 -23.51 29.94 -38.75
C ILE A 991 -24.94 29.51 -39.11
N GLN A 992 -25.35 29.60 -40.39
CA GLN A 992 -26.66 29.10 -40.84
C GLN A 992 -26.80 27.59 -40.59
N ILE A 993 -25.80 26.78 -40.93
CA ILE A 993 -25.80 25.33 -40.68
C ILE A 993 -25.85 25.05 -39.17
N PHE A 994 -25.04 25.75 -38.35
CA PHE A 994 -25.07 25.60 -36.89
C PHE A 994 -26.47 25.85 -36.31
N VAL A 995 -27.14 26.93 -36.73
CA VAL A 995 -28.48 27.29 -36.24
C VAL A 995 -29.53 26.28 -36.71
N LEU A 996 -29.46 25.79 -37.95
CA LEU A 996 -30.37 24.77 -38.46
C LEU A 996 -30.22 23.45 -37.69
N ASN A 997 -28.98 22.97 -37.49
CA ASN A 997 -28.70 21.77 -36.69
C ASN A 997 -29.20 21.95 -35.24
N TYR A 998 -28.90 23.09 -34.60
CA TYR A 998 -29.33 23.41 -33.24
C TYR A 998 -30.86 23.38 -33.10
N LEU A 999 -31.59 23.98 -34.05
CA LEU A 999 -33.06 23.97 -34.08
C LEU A 999 -33.63 22.57 -34.35
N GLN A 1000 -32.99 21.77 -35.20
CA GLN A 1000 -33.35 20.35 -35.41
C GLN A 1000 -33.24 19.56 -34.09
N GLY A 1001 -32.19 19.79 -33.29
CA GLY A 1001 -32.03 19.18 -31.97
C GLY A 1001 -33.08 19.60 -30.93
N LEU A 1002 -33.82 20.69 -31.16
CA LEU A 1002 -34.97 21.11 -30.34
C LEU A 1002 -36.33 20.74 -30.94
N ASN A 1003 -36.37 20.20 -32.17
CA ASN A 1003 -37.60 19.91 -32.88
C ASN A 1003 -38.36 18.74 -32.22
N PRO A 1004 -39.61 18.90 -31.74
CA PRO A 1004 -40.39 17.81 -31.17
C PRO A 1004 -40.59 16.62 -32.12
N TYR A 1005 -40.57 16.85 -33.43
CA TYR A 1005 -40.66 15.76 -34.41
C TYR A 1005 -39.48 14.77 -34.31
N TYR A 1006 -38.25 15.27 -34.11
CA TYR A 1006 -37.06 14.42 -33.92
C TYR A 1006 -37.14 13.55 -32.65
N TRP A 1007 -37.79 14.08 -31.61
CA TRP A 1007 -37.88 13.40 -30.31
C TRP A 1007 -39.06 12.44 -30.19
N PHE A 1008 -40.24 12.81 -30.70
CA PHE A 1008 -41.49 12.07 -30.46
C PHE A 1008 -42.02 11.26 -31.66
N SER A 1009 -41.48 11.47 -32.86
CA SER A 1009 -41.81 10.67 -34.06
C SER A 1009 -40.75 9.57 -34.28
N PRO A 1010 -41.10 8.41 -34.86
CA PRO A 1010 -40.11 7.45 -35.33
C PRO A 1010 -39.18 8.08 -36.38
N ASN A 1011 -37.89 8.19 -36.08
CA ASN A 1011 -36.91 8.84 -36.94
C ASN A 1011 -36.11 7.82 -37.78
N PRO A 1012 -36.21 7.81 -39.12
CA PRO A 1012 -35.41 6.94 -39.98
C PRO A 1012 -34.01 7.50 -40.30
N ASN A 1013 -33.66 8.71 -39.83
CA ASN A 1013 -32.42 9.41 -40.21
C ASN A 1013 -31.24 9.18 -39.23
N ASP A 1014 -31.48 8.56 -38.08
CA ASP A 1014 -30.41 8.03 -37.21
C ASP A 1014 -29.95 6.65 -37.73
N LEU A 1015 -28.79 6.16 -37.27
CA LEU A 1015 -28.35 4.80 -37.63
C LEU A 1015 -29.27 3.74 -37.03
N SER A 1016 -29.57 2.67 -37.78
CA SER A 1016 -30.51 1.59 -37.39
C SER A 1016 -30.24 1.03 -35.99
N ARG A 1017 -28.95 0.79 -35.65
CA ARG A 1017 -28.51 0.32 -34.33
C ARG A 1017 -28.76 1.29 -33.15
N HIS A 1018 -29.22 2.50 -33.42
CA HIS A 1018 -29.51 3.55 -32.43
C HIS A 1018 -31.01 3.93 -32.41
N ILE A 1019 -31.86 3.17 -33.10
CA ILE A 1019 -33.31 3.37 -33.17
C ILE A 1019 -34.03 2.12 -32.61
N MET A 1020 -35.16 2.33 -31.93
CA MET A 1020 -36.12 1.25 -31.66
C MET A 1020 -37.27 1.34 -32.68
N LYS A 1021 -37.48 0.32 -33.51
CA LYS A 1021 -38.39 0.41 -34.68
C LYS A 1021 -39.83 0.64 -34.25
N GLY A 1022 -40.46 1.67 -34.81
CA GLY A 1022 -41.81 2.11 -34.44
C GLY A 1022 -41.88 3.05 -33.23
N TYR A 1023 -40.77 3.28 -32.52
CA TYR A 1023 -40.69 4.21 -31.40
C TYR A 1023 -40.06 5.55 -31.84
N GLY A 1024 -40.52 6.66 -31.27
CA GLY A 1024 -39.72 7.88 -31.18
C GLY A 1024 -38.68 7.77 -30.05
N HIS A 1025 -37.61 8.55 -30.12
CA HIS A 1025 -36.55 8.60 -29.08
C HIS A 1025 -37.10 8.86 -27.67
N ILE A 1026 -38.22 9.58 -27.60
CA ILE A 1026 -39.18 9.67 -26.49
C ILE A 1026 -40.52 9.12 -27.03
N HIS A 1027 -41.19 8.25 -26.28
CA HIS A 1027 -42.46 7.67 -26.72
C HIS A 1027 -43.58 8.73 -26.86
N LEU A 1028 -44.36 8.67 -27.94
CA LEU A 1028 -45.36 9.69 -28.30
C LEU A 1028 -46.40 9.96 -27.21
N LEU A 1029 -46.75 8.95 -26.40
CA LEU A 1029 -47.65 9.09 -25.23
C LEU A 1029 -47.15 10.13 -24.20
N PHE A 1030 -45.86 10.45 -24.17
CA PHE A 1030 -45.31 11.49 -23.30
C PHE A 1030 -45.41 12.91 -23.87
N LEU A 1031 -45.82 13.10 -25.13
CA LEU A 1031 -45.93 14.44 -25.73
C LEU A 1031 -46.90 15.37 -24.96
N PRO A 1032 -48.12 14.95 -24.57
CA PRO A 1032 -49.02 15.80 -23.77
C PRO A 1032 -48.43 16.14 -22.39
N LEU A 1033 -47.78 15.16 -21.74
CA LEU A 1033 -47.11 15.34 -20.46
C LEU A 1033 -45.92 16.30 -20.56
N PHE A 1034 -45.14 16.21 -21.64
CA PHE A 1034 -44.04 17.12 -21.94
C PHE A 1034 -44.54 18.54 -22.18
N LEU A 1035 -45.61 18.73 -22.95
CA LEU A 1035 -46.21 20.05 -23.21
C LEU A 1035 -46.78 20.70 -21.94
N ILE A 1036 -47.49 19.94 -21.10
CA ILE A 1036 -47.96 20.42 -19.78
C ILE A 1036 -46.77 20.78 -18.88
N GLY A 1037 -45.76 19.92 -18.83
CA GLY A 1037 -44.54 20.16 -18.05
C GLY A 1037 -43.73 21.36 -18.53
N LEU A 1038 -43.68 21.61 -19.84
CA LEU A 1038 -43.00 22.76 -20.45
C LEU A 1038 -43.74 24.06 -20.09
N LEU A 1039 -45.07 24.05 -20.08
CA LEU A 1039 -45.89 25.16 -19.61
C LEU A 1039 -45.72 25.42 -18.10
N VAL A 1040 -45.58 24.36 -17.27
CA VAL A 1040 -45.22 24.49 -15.84
C VAL A 1040 -43.82 25.09 -15.68
N LEU A 1041 -42.84 24.63 -16.47
CA LEU A 1041 -41.47 25.14 -16.49
C LEU A 1041 -41.43 26.63 -16.85
N ILE A 1042 -42.02 27.02 -17.99
CA ILE A 1042 -42.06 28.41 -18.49
C ILE A 1042 -42.67 29.35 -17.44
N ARG A 1043 -43.80 28.96 -16.83
CA ARG A 1043 -44.46 29.73 -15.75
C ARG A 1043 -43.59 29.92 -14.50
N ASN A 1044 -42.56 29.10 -14.29
CA ASN A 1044 -41.72 29.12 -13.09
C ASN A 1044 -40.26 29.55 -13.33
N LEU A 1045 -39.82 29.89 -14.55
CA LEU A 1045 -38.42 30.21 -14.91
C LEU A 1045 -37.72 31.30 -14.05
N ARG A 1046 -38.48 32.12 -13.32
CA ARG A 1046 -37.91 33.06 -12.34
C ARG A 1046 -37.20 32.35 -11.19
N LYS A 1047 -37.71 31.19 -10.75
CA LYS A 1047 -37.13 30.34 -9.69
C LYS A 1047 -35.86 29.62 -10.20
N PRO A 1048 -34.77 29.55 -9.42
CA PRO A 1048 -33.49 29.02 -9.89
C PRO A 1048 -33.57 27.54 -10.29
N GLU A 1049 -34.26 26.71 -9.51
CA GLU A 1049 -34.40 25.27 -9.78
C GLU A 1049 -35.11 24.96 -11.09
N PHE A 1050 -36.13 25.74 -11.47
CA PHE A 1050 -36.77 25.66 -12.77
C PHE A 1050 -35.87 26.23 -13.87
N ARG A 1051 -35.19 27.36 -13.62
CA ARG A 1051 -34.31 27.98 -14.61
C ARG A 1051 -33.16 27.07 -15.03
N VAL A 1052 -32.59 26.27 -14.12
CA VAL A 1052 -31.58 25.25 -14.43
C VAL A 1052 -32.11 24.25 -15.47
N VAL A 1053 -33.36 23.77 -15.34
CA VAL A 1053 -33.98 22.87 -16.32
C VAL A 1053 -34.17 23.55 -17.68
N GLY A 1054 -34.55 24.84 -17.70
CA GLY A 1054 -34.63 25.63 -18.93
C GLY A 1054 -33.26 25.79 -19.63
N LEU A 1055 -32.20 26.08 -18.88
CA LEU A 1055 -30.84 26.18 -19.42
C LEU A 1055 -30.34 24.82 -19.95
N LEU A 1056 -30.71 23.72 -19.31
CA LEU A 1056 -30.37 22.36 -19.76
C LEU A 1056 -30.98 22.00 -21.12
N ILE A 1057 -32.23 22.40 -21.37
CA ILE A 1057 -32.87 22.26 -22.68
C ILE A 1057 -32.06 23.00 -23.76
N LEU A 1058 -31.62 24.22 -23.46
CA LEU A 1058 -30.88 25.07 -24.42
C LEU A 1058 -29.46 24.56 -24.72
N VAL A 1059 -28.72 23.99 -23.75
CA VAL A 1059 -27.36 23.48 -24.04
C VAL A 1059 -27.34 22.10 -24.70
N SER A 1060 -28.42 21.33 -24.59
CA SER A 1060 -28.44 19.93 -25.03
C SER A 1060 -28.12 19.69 -26.52
N PRO A 1061 -28.57 20.53 -27.48
CA PRO A 1061 -28.24 20.35 -28.90
C PRO A 1061 -26.78 20.67 -29.27
N LEU A 1062 -26.03 21.40 -28.42
CA LEU A 1062 -24.75 22.01 -28.80
C LEU A 1062 -23.68 21.00 -29.26
N GLY A 1063 -23.65 19.81 -28.67
CA GLY A 1063 -22.73 18.74 -29.06
C GLY A 1063 -23.02 18.14 -30.44
N GLY A 1064 -24.29 18.14 -30.87
CA GLY A 1064 -24.68 17.75 -32.23
C GLY A 1064 -24.52 18.89 -33.24
N ALA A 1065 -24.77 20.13 -32.83
CA ALA A 1065 -24.82 21.30 -33.72
C ALA A 1065 -23.51 21.57 -34.49
N ILE A 1066 -22.35 21.24 -33.91
CA ILE A 1066 -21.00 21.39 -34.51
C ILE A 1066 -20.78 20.49 -35.74
N VAL A 1067 -21.50 19.37 -35.83
CA VAL A 1067 -21.32 18.36 -36.89
C VAL A 1067 -22.66 18.12 -37.59
N THR A 1068 -23.46 17.22 -37.03
CA THR A 1068 -24.88 17.03 -37.38
C THR A 1068 -25.59 16.36 -36.20
N ILE A 1069 -26.91 16.55 -36.12
CA ILE A 1069 -27.75 15.92 -35.11
C ILE A 1069 -27.75 14.40 -35.32
N GLY A 1070 -27.56 13.67 -34.22
CA GLY A 1070 -27.66 12.22 -34.14
C GLY A 1070 -27.68 11.80 -32.69
N ILE A 1071 -28.47 10.78 -32.35
CA ILE A 1071 -28.98 10.56 -30.98
C ILE A 1071 -27.86 10.39 -29.94
N THR A 1072 -26.75 9.76 -30.29
CA THR A 1072 -25.58 9.58 -29.40
C THR A 1072 -24.91 10.91 -28.99
N ARG A 1073 -25.00 11.96 -29.83
CA ARG A 1073 -24.46 13.31 -29.56
C ARG A 1073 -25.40 14.20 -28.75
N VAL A 1074 -26.71 13.94 -28.80
CA VAL A 1074 -27.75 14.75 -28.14
C VAL A 1074 -28.48 14.02 -27.01
N LEU A 1075 -28.05 12.80 -26.65
CA LEU A 1075 -28.63 11.93 -25.63
C LEU A 1075 -28.90 12.64 -24.28
N VAL A 1076 -28.09 13.66 -23.95
CA VAL A 1076 -28.26 14.49 -22.76
C VAL A 1076 -29.61 15.20 -22.67
N PHE A 1077 -30.30 15.46 -23.78
CA PHE A 1077 -31.64 16.06 -23.80
C PHE A 1077 -32.69 15.21 -23.08
N LEU A 1078 -32.50 13.88 -23.03
CA LEU A 1078 -33.42 12.96 -22.36
C LEU A 1078 -33.50 13.24 -20.84
N PHE A 1079 -32.48 13.85 -20.24
CA PHE A 1079 -32.47 14.25 -18.83
C PHE A 1079 -33.45 15.41 -18.51
N PRO A 1080 -33.32 16.62 -19.08
CA PRO A 1080 -34.31 17.67 -18.86
C PRO A 1080 -35.69 17.25 -19.40
N ALA A 1081 -35.78 16.46 -20.48
CA ALA A 1081 -37.05 15.93 -20.95
C ALA A 1081 -37.74 15.03 -19.91
N ALA A 1082 -37.01 14.13 -19.23
CA ALA A 1082 -37.58 13.31 -18.14
C ALA A 1082 -38.08 14.16 -16.96
N ILE A 1083 -37.38 15.24 -16.60
CA ILE A 1083 -37.85 16.19 -15.58
C ILE A 1083 -39.12 16.90 -16.04
N VAL A 1084 -39.17 17.38 -17.29
CA VAL A 1084 -40.32 18.06 -17.87
C VAL A 1084 -41.55 17.13 -17.94
N ILE A 1085 -41.39 15.88 -18.42
CA ILE A 1085 -42.46 14.87 -18.39
C ILE A 1085 -42.92 14.58 -16.95
N SER A 1086 -42.00 14.58 -15.98
CA SER A 1086 -42.33 14.43 -14.56
C SER A 1086 -43.11 15.62 -13.99
N PHE A 1087 -42.90 16.85 -14.48
CA PHE A 1087 -43.74 18.01 -14.16
C PHE A 1087 -45.16 17.84 -14.74
N GLY A 1088 -45.30 17.25 -15.93
CA GLY A 1088 -46.58 16.86 -16.50
C GLY A 1088 -47.33 15.86 -15.62
N PHE A 1089 -46.66 14.80 -15.20
CA PHE A 1089 -47.22 13.81 -14.27
C PHE A 1089 -47.64 14.44 -12.94
N PHE A 1090 -46.82 15.34 -12.37
CA PHE A 1090 -47.15 16.04 -11.13
C PHE A 1090 -48.38 16.95 -11.29
N ALA A 1091 -48.48 17.70 -12.40
CA ALA A 1091 -49.64 18.56 -12.66
C ALA A 1091 -50.95 17.76 -12.79
N ILE A 1092 -50.91 16.59 -13.44
CA ILE A 1092 -52.07 15.68 -13.54
C ILE A 1092 -52.38 15.04 -12.17
N LEU A 1093 -51.36 14.59 -11.43
CA LEU A 1093 -51.53 14.05 -10.07
C LEU A 1093 -52.23 15.04 -9.14
N THR A 1094 -51.76 16.29 -9.06
CA THR A 1094 -52.36 17.32 -8.20
C THR A 1094 -53.78 17.74 -8.64
N ALA A 1095 -54.19 17.42 -9.88
CA ALA A 1095 -55.58 17.54 -10.32
C ALA A 1095 -56.42 16.32 -9.89
N LEU A 1096 -55.91 15.10 -10.05
CA LEU A 1096 -56.58 13.85 -9.67
C LEU A 1096 -56.68 13.64 -8.15
N GLU A 1097 -55.73 14.14 -7.37
CA GLU A 1097 -55.72 14.15 -5.90
C GLU A 1097 -56.88 14.95 -5.28
N ARG A 1098 -57.66 15.68 -6.10
CA ARG A 1098 -58.93 16.32 -5.71
C ARG A 1098 -60.14 15.38 -5.76
N ILE A 1099 -59.97 14.19 -6.35
CA ILE A 1099 -61.05 13.24 -6.67
C ILE A 1099 -60.76 11.86 -6.07
N TRP A 1100 -59.50 11.43 -6.04
CA TRP A 1100 -59.06 10.14 -5.51
C TRP A 1100 -57.87 10.26 -4.55
N ASP A 1101 -57.67 9.24 -3.71
CA ASP A 1101 -56.54 9.18 -2.77
C ASP A 1101 -55.17 9.12 -3.48
N SER A 1102 -54.22 9.90 -2.95
CA SER A 1102 -52.86 10.08 -3.48
C SER A 1102 -52.07 8.76 -3.58
N ASP A 1103 -52.18 7.86 -2.59
CA ASP A 1103 -51.47 6.58 -2.63
C ASP A 1103 -52.11 5.62 -3.66
N THR A 1104 -53.44 5.69 -3.83
CA THR A 1104 -54.19 4.90 -4.82
C THR A 1104 -53.86 5.34 -6.25
N ILE A 1105 -53.82 6.64 -6.56
CA ILE A 1105 -53.42 7.14 -7.89
C ILE A 1105 -51.95 6.78 -8.17
N ALA A 1106 -51.07 6.95 -7.16
CA ALA A 1106 -49.67 6.57 -7.24
C ALA A 1106 -49.48 5.07 -7.57
N PHE A 1107 -50.25 4.19 -6.94
CA PHE A 1107 -50.20 2.75 -7.22
C PHE A 1107 -50.66 2.43 -8.66
N SER A 1108 -51.75 3.05 -9.13
CA SER A 1108 -52.26 2.85 -10.49
C SER A 1108 -51.27 3.34 -11.57
N ILE A 1109 -50.65 4.50 -11.37
CA ILE A 1109 -49.59 4.99 -12.27
C ILE A 1109 -48.36 4.07 -12.21
N PHE A 1110 -47.95 3.64 -11.03
CA PHE A 1110 -46.83 2.69 -10.88
C PHE A 1110 -47.09 1.37 -11.63
N GLY A 1111 -48.30 0.81 -11.50
CA GLY A 1111 -48.71 -0.41 -12.21
C GLY A 1111 -48.71 -0.23 -13.72
N LEU A 1112 -49.29 0.87 -14.22
CA LEU A 1112 -49.28 1.20 -15.66
C LEU A 1112 -47.85 1.36 -16.21
N MET A 1113 -46.98 2.05 -15.46
CA MET A 1113 -45.57 2.18 -15.83
C MET A 1113 -44.87 0.82 -15.82
N LEU A 1114 -45.13 -0.06 -14.85
CA LEU A 1114 -44.53 -1.40 -14.77
C LEU A 1114 -44.95 -2.28 -15.97
N VAL A 1115 -46.22 -2.22 -16.39
CA VAL A 1115 -46.69 -2.88 -17.62
C VAL A 1115 -45.92 -2.34 -18.84
N PHE A 1116 -45.75 -1.02 -18.96
CA PHE A 1116 -45.00 -0.42 -20.08
C PHE A 1116 -43.50 -0.78 -20.09
N HIS A 1117 -42.87 -0.91 -18.90
CA HIS A 1117 -41.50 -1.44 -18.78
C HIS A 1117 -41.41 -2.89 -19.27
N ALA A 1118 -42.37 -3.73 -18.88
CA ALA A 1118 -42.42 -5.13 -19.28
C ALA A 1118 -42.69 -5.31 -20.77
N SER A 1119 -43.62 -4.55 -21.35
CA SER A 1119 -43.91 -4.62 -22.80
C SER A 1119 -42.74 -4.15 -23.64
N MET A 1120 -42.12 -3.01 -23.29
CA MET A 1120 -40.97 -2.48 -24.04
C MET A 1120 -39.72 -3.38 -23.91
N LEU A 1121 -39.50 -3.98 -22.74
CA LEU A 1121 -38.44 -5.00 -22.57
C LEU A 1121 -38.74 -6.26 -23.39
N SER A 1122 -39.97 -6.77 -23.37
CA SER A 1122 -40.36 -7.96 -24.12
C SER A 1122 -40.24 -7.75 -25.63
N ASP A 1123 -40.68 -6.59 -26.14
CA ASP A 1123 -40.58 -6.22 -27.55
C ASP A 1123 -39.11 -6.06 -27.99
N ALA A 1124 -38.29 -5.41 -27.17
CA ALA A 1124 -36.85 -5.30 -27.42
C ALA A 1124 -36.12 -6.66 -27.41
N LEU A 1125 -36.53 -7.61 -26.56
CA LEU A 1125 -35.91 -8.94 -26.51
C LEU A 1125 -36.41 -9.91 -27.59
N VAL A 1126 -37.67 -9.81 -28.01
CA VAL A 1126 -38.28 -10.73 -28.99
C VAL A 1126 -38.17 -10.22 -30.43
N ASN A 1127 -38.49 -8.94 -30.66
CA ASN A 1127 -38.53 -8.34 -32.00
C ASN A 1127 -37.29 -7.46 -32.29
N GLY A 1128 -36.64 -6.92 -31.24
CA GLY A 1128 -35.44 -6.10 -31.35
C GLY A 1128 -34.32 -6.67 -32.23
N PRO A 1129 -33.99 -7.97 -32.14
CA PRO A 1129 -33.05 -8.64 -33.05
C PRO A 1129 -33.34 -8.49 -34.54
N THR A 1130 -34.61 -8.46 -34.94
CA THR A 1130 -35.07 -8.55 -36.34
C THR A 1130 -35.78 -7.27 -36.82
N TRP A 1131 -35.54 -6.14 -36.16
CA TRP A 1131 -36.14 -4.87 -36.56
C TRP A 1131 -35.61 -4.33 -37.89
N PHE A 1132 -34.33 -4.50 -38.22
CA PHE A 1132 -33.74 -3.90 -39.41
C PHE A 1132 -32.93 -4.92 -40.21
N ASP A 1133 -33.09 -4.90 -41.52
CA ASP A 1133 -32.47 -5.84 -42.46
C ASP A 1133 -31.09 -5.37 -42.99
N ASP A 1134 -30.65 -4.18 -42.58
CA ASP A 1134 -29.24 -3.76 -42.67
C ASP A 1134 -28.45 -4.40 -41.51
N TYR A 1135 -27.61 -5.38 -41.84
CA TYR A 1135 -26.66 -6.03 -40.91
C TYR A 1135 -25.22 -5.51 -41.07
N GLY A 1136 -25.00 -4.50 -41.91
CA GLY A 1136 -23.68 -3.95 -42.25
C GLY A 1136 -23.10 -2.99 -41.20
N MET A 1137 -22.05 -2.26 -41.57
CA MET A 1137 -21.33 -1.35 -40.66
C MET A 1137 -22.19 -0.20 -40.10
N THR A 1138 -23.28 0.17 -40.77
CA THR A 1138 -24.30 1.14 -40.32
C THR A 1138 -25.42 0.51 -39.50
N GLY A 1139 -25.61 -0.81 -39.65
CA GLY A 1139 -26.79 -1.54 -39.25
C GLY A 1139 -26.69 -2.31 -37.95
N MET A 1140 -27.52 -3.35 -37.86
CA MET A 1140 -27.66 -4.31 -36.78
C MET A 1140 -26.65 -5.45 -36.96
N GLN A 1141 -25.39 -5.22 -36.57
CA GLN A 1141 -24.38 -6.28 -36.64
C GLN A 1141 -24.80 -7.52 -35.84
N TYR A 1142 -24.64 -8.70 -36.43
CA TYR A 1142 -24.98 -10.00 -35.86
C TYR A 1142 -23.87 -11.03 -36.14
N GLY A 1143 -23.94 -12.20 -35.51
CA GLY A 1143 -23.06 -13.34 -35.80
C GLY A 1143 -21.65 -13.28 -35.19
N SER A 1144 -21.23 -12.14 -34.63
CA SER A 1144 -19.86 -11.96 -34.14
C SER A 1144 -19.45 -12.95 -33.05
N GLN A 1145 -20.33 -13.24 -32.09
CA GLN A 1145 -20.06 -14.26 -31.07
C GLN A 1145 -19.89 -15.64 -31.69
N GLN A 1146 -20.78 -16.04 -32.61
CA GLN A 1146 -20.73 -17.33 -33.30
C GLN A 1146 -19.43 -17.46 -34.12
N VAL A 1147 -19.11 -16.43 -34.91
CA VAL A 1147 -17.89 -16.41 -35.76
C VAL A 1147 -16.62 -16.46 -34.92
N PHE A 1148 -16.50 -15.67 -33.85
CA PHE A 1148 -15.29 -15.68 -33.01
C PHE A 1148 -15.19 -16.92 -32.10
N THR A 1149 -16.31 -17.52 -31.67
CA THR A 1149 -16.28 -18.82 -30.99
C THR A 1149 -15.79 -19.92 -31.94
N SER A 1150 -16.38 -20.06 -33.14
CA SER A 1150 -15.91 -21.07 -34.09
C SER A 1150 -14.51 -20.80 -34.64
N ALA A 1151 -14.07 -19.54 -34.72
CA ALA A 1151 -12.68 -19.21 -35.04
C ALA A 1151 -11.71 -19.65 -33.93
N ALA A 1152 -12.10 -19.56 -32.65
CA ALA A 1152 -11.30 -20.10 -31.54
C ALA A 1152 -11.28 -21.64 -31.56
N GLU A 1153 -12.43 -22.29 -31.76
CA GLU A 1153 -12.54 -23.76 -31.92
C GLU A 1153 -11.77 -24.32 -33.14
N LEU A 1154 -11.50 -23.48 -34.14
CA LEU A 1154 -10.60 -23.78 -35.26
C LEU A 1154 -9.13 -23.58 -34.88
N ALA A 1155 -8.81 -22.52 -34.13
CA ALA A 1155 -7.44 -22.20 -33.69
C ALA A 1155 -6.90 -23.11 -32.57
N GLU A 1156 -7.76 -23.85 -31.86
CA GLU A 1156 -7.34 -24.88 -30.89
C GLU A 1156 -6.92 -26.21 -31.56
N ARG A 1157 -7.01 -26.32 -32.89
CA ARG A 1157 -6.68 -27.55 -33.63
C ARG A 1157 -5.19 -27.63 -33.97
N PRO A 1158 -4.53 -28.78 -33.78
CA PRO A 1158 -3.09 -28.92 -33.99
C PRO A 1158 -2.64 -28.88 -35.46
N ASP A 1159 -3.58 -28.89 -36.41
CA ASP A 1159 -3.38 -28.76 -37.86
C ASP A 1159 -3.61 -27.32 -38.40
N VAL A 1160 -3.90 -26.34 -37.53
CA VAL A 1160 -4.28 -24.98 -37.92
C VAL A 1160 -3.30 -23.94 -37.37
N ASP A 1161 -2.34 -23.50 -38.20
CA ASP A 1161 -1.37 -22.46 -37.83
C ASP A 1161 -2.01 -21.08 -37.59
N GLN A 1162 -3.01 -20.69 -38.40
CA GLN A 1162 -3.68 -19.39 -38.35
C GLN A 1162 -5.14 -19.48 -38.83
N VAL A 1163 -6.03 -18.70 -38.20
CA VAL A 1163 -7.43 -18.54 -38.60
C VAL A 1163 -7.67 -17.08 -39.02
N PHE A 1164 -8.02 -16.87 -40.29
CA PHE A 1164 -8.37 -15.55 -40.83
C PHE A 1164 -9.87 -15.31 -40.75
N VAL A 1165 -10.28 -14.29 -40.01
CA VAL A 1165 -11.67 -13.81 -39.96
C VAL A 1165 -11.77 -12.50 -40.74
N SER A 1166 -12.41 -12.53 -41.91
CA SER A 1166 -12.78 -11.33 -42.66
C SER A 1166 -14.27 -11.03 -42.47
N PRO A 1167 -14.68 -9.76 -42.35
CA PRO A 1167 -16.05 -9.38 -42.66
C PRO A 1167 -16.34 -9.59 -44.16
N THR A 1168 -17.62 -9.71 -44.49
CA THR A 1168 -18.19 -9.74 -45.85
C THR A 1168 -19.32 -8.73 -45.94
#